data_AF-A0A7K7LA71-F1
#
_entry.id   AF-A0A7K7LA71-F1
#
_cell.length_a   1.000
_cell.length_b   1.000
_cell.length_c   1.000
_cell.angle_alpha   90.00
_cell.angle_beta   90.00
_cell.angle_gamma   90.00
#
_symmetry.space_group_name_H-M   'P 1'
#
loop_
_entity.id
_entity.type
_entity.pdbx_description
1 polymer ?
#
loop_
_entity_poly.entity_id
_entity_poly.type
_entity_poly.pdbx_seq_one_letter_code
_entity_poly.pdbx_strand_id
1 'polypeptide(L)'
;MAALCEAFTLCGLGPSGGVGQGGGVLALEPGPGPDHVLLTDRGRTATLFKVSDQKPLGCWSVKHGQIITSPVVCNFETHEYIAVHDDKVLRIWKDEDVNLDKVFKATLSADVYRIHSLPHGDPLVLFKGGGVRTLDVLLEAPQQEIENIISDEVIKWSEAFLEGQQPVVIFITEKDGDFFVYVQKLKTNSLHKYKLEQQESSNPLSFTAYIKKQIITLLCLYSNDSVYKVLIPLQQNGEGEEQILSKSLLLNLSISGSVLKGTSLVVVDKDHVAVLGSLAASGEESKECLTIWNTKFQTLQTSKELPLGTSGQLWCYGEKFFFTHGKVLTVVIYKCETSSLAAAVGKLKDSQASDISSFVNWNTLGDEELVVSFQPQQSTALKSESKMTLRSRRNSVTKVQSDTSKVGQILKNIKDTSATVIEDELRQLLLKAQMPDFQATIGYVITALINRCKTDPAFYPRNFLLQMVQKRELSYSLCPDLMAVALEKKDVHLLQICLQRFPDIPEEITYACLKVFLSISEDYLERTDVNLESVICYIDIDPKDKEVKTEVVENGFNTELEEDSCDNTVSKEMHTTDDVEFCPVGPRKAALLNAVLHSAYSETFLLPHLKDLSAQQAVLFLRYLHYLYVKCSEKINTTLPGVLCPTINQVMDWMCLLLDAHFTVMVMLPEAKGLLSNLHKFVRAQVRFYSELNKIEGTLRELQRIKHQKASQAYSIEVLELI
;
A
#
# COMPACT_ATOMS: atom_id res chain seq x y z
N MET A 1 6.52 -5.95 -3.43
CA MET A 1 6.08 -6.87 -4.51
C MET A 1 7.18 -6.90 -5.57
N ALA A 2 7.35 -7.97 -6.36
CA ALA A 2 8.35 -7.92 -7.44
C ALA A 2 7.94 -6.89 -8.51
N ALA A 3 8.90 -6.08 -8.94
CA ALA A 3 8.70 -5.03 -9.92
C ALA A 3 9.78 -5.06 -10.99
N LEU A 4 9.37 -4.94 -12.25
CA LEU A 4 10.27 -4.72 -13.38
C LEU A 4 10.47 -3.21 -13.56
N CYS A 5 11.70 -2.74 -13.39
CA CYS A 5 12.06 -1.34 -13.55
C CYS A 5 12.25 -0.97 -15.03
N GLU A 6 12.78 0.23 -15.27
CA GLU A 6 13.09 0.72 -16.61
C GLU A 6 14.02 -0.25 -17.37
N ALA A 7 13.71 -0.42 -18.66
CA ALA A 7 14.55 -1.18 -19.58
C ALA A 7 15.49 -0.22 -20.29
N PHE A 8 16.71 -0.66 -20.58
CA PHE A 8 17.61 0.05 -21.48
C PHE A 8 18.30 -0.92 -22.44
N THR A 9 18.78 -0.38 -23.55
CA THR A 9 19.53 -1.15 -24.55
C THR A 9 21.01 -1.18 -24.18
N LEU A 10 21.60 -2.37 -24.10
CA LEU A 10 23.04 -2.54 -23.88
C LEU A 10 23.83 -2.38 -25.18
N CYS A 11 23.40 -3.06 -26.24
CA CYS A 11 24.02 -2.95 -27.56
C CYS A 11 23.05 -3.34 -28.69
N GLY A 12 23.30 -2.80 -29.88
CA GLY A 12 22.64 -3.27 -31.11
C GLY A 12 23.30 -4.55 -31.61
N LEU A 13 22.49 -5.52 -32.01
CA LEU A 13 22.94 -6.74 -32.68
C LEU A 13 23.07 -6.46 -34.18
N GLY A 14 24.11 -7.01 -34.80
CA GLY A 14 24.41 -6.80 -36.22
C GLY A 14 23.30 -7.29 -37.18
N PRO A 15 23.45 -7.11 -38.50
CA PRO A 15 22.42 -7.46 -39.49
C PRO A 15 21.99 -8.94 -39.50
N SER A 16 22.78 -9.84 -38.90
CA SER A 16 22.48 -11.26 -38.68
C SER A 16 21.80 -11.56 -37.33
N GLY A 17 21.61 -10.58 -36.45
CA GLY A 17 21.09 -10.74 -35.08
C GLY A 17 19.59 -10.49 -34.94
N GLY A 18 18.81 -10.91 -35.94
CA GLY A 18 17.34 -10.86 -35.91
C GLY A 18 16.71 -12.22 -35.56
N VAL A 19 15.45 -12.17 -35.14
CA VAL A 19 14.58 -13.31 -34.75
C VAL A 19 14.70 -14.49 -35.73
N GLY A 20 15.31 -15.59 -35.26
CA GLY A 20 15.46 -16.86 -35.98
C GLY A 20 16.48 -17.81 -35.34
N GLN A 21 16.23 -19.13 -35.37
CA GLN A 21 17.19 -20.16 -34.94
C GLN A 21 18.35 -20.24 -35.94
N GLY A 22 19.39 -19.40 -35.76
CA GLY A 22 20.60 -19.51 -36.57
C GLY A 22 21.50 -18.28 -36.65
N GLY A 23 21.03 -17.09 -36.23
CA GLY A 23 21.84 -15.87 -36.18
C GLY A 23 21.58 -15.08 -34.90
N GLY A 24 22.63 -14.60 -34.23
CA GLY A 24 22.53 -13.81 -33.01
C GLY A 24 23.52 -14.20 -31.92
N VAL A 25 23.21 -13.80 -30.69
CA VAL A 25 24.05 -14.03 -29.49
C VAL A 25 24.19 -15.53 -29.23
N LEU A 26 25.40 -16.01 -28.95
CA LEU A 26 25.65 -17.38 -28.52
C LEU A 26 25.29 -17.54 -27.06
N ALA A 27 25.86 -16.69 -26.20
CA ALA A 27 25.64 -16.68 -24.77
C ALA A 27 26.05 -15.33 -24.16
N LEU A 28 25.51 -15.06 -22.98
CA LEU A 28 25.94 -14.01 -22.09
C LEU A 28 26.41 -14.65 -20.79
N GLU A 29 27.63 -14.35 -20.36
CA GLU A 29 28.25 -14.88 -19.14
C GLU A 29 28.68 -13.73 -18.21
N PRO A 30 28.79 -13.94 -16.90
CA PRO A 30 29.28 -12.94 -15.96
C PRO A 30 30.75 -12.60 -16.23
N GLY A 31 31.10 -11.30 -16.15
CA GLY A 31 32.48 -10.81 -16.24
C GLY A 31 33.20 -10.80 -14.89
N PRO A 32 34.46 -10.34 -14.82
CA PRO A 32 35.26 -10.35 -13.59
C PRO A 32 34.72 -9.41 -12.49
N GLY A 33 33.92 -8.40 -12.86
CA GLY A 33 33.29 -7.48 -11.93
C GLY A 33 31.78 -7.71 -11.84
N PRO A 34 31.13 -7.30 -10.72
CA PRO A 34 29.69 -7.51 -10.51
C PRO A 34 28.80 -6.74 -11.51
N ASP A 35 29.33 -5.75 -12.20
CA ASP A 35 28.65 -4.97 -13.24
C ASP A 35 29.17 -5.25 -14.66
N HIS A 36 30.00 -6.29 -14.81
CA HIS A 36 30.58 -6.67 -16.10
C HIS A 36 29.88 -7.91 -16.65
N VAL A 37 29.60 -7.92 -17.95
CA VAL A 37 29.03 -9.07 -18.66
C VAL A 37 29.81 -9.33 -19.93
N LEU A 38 30.02 -10.61 -20.26
CA LEU A 38 30.75 -11.06 -21.42
C LEU A 38 29.77 -11.61 -22.46
N LEU A 39 29.64 -10.89 -23.57
CA LEU A 39 28.78 -11.26 -24.69
C LEU A 39 29.58 -12.07 -25.70
N THR A 40 29.16 -13.30 -25.95
CA THR A 40 29.71 -14.13 -27.02
C THR A 40 28.71 -14.16 -28.18
N ASP A 41 29.13 -13.71 -29.36
CA ASP A 41 28.26 -13.71 -30.54
C ASP A 41 28.39 -15.05 -31.31
N ARG A 42 27.34 -15.53 -31.98
CA ARG A 42 27.42 -16.72 -32.84
C ARG A 42 28.24 -16.37 -34.09
N GLY A 43 29.54 -16.49 -33.95
CA GLY A 43 30.52 -16.09 -34.95
C GLY A 43 31.91 -16.07 -34.36
N ARG A 44 32.54 -14.89 -34.38
CA ARG A 44 33.98 -14.76 -34.10
C ARG A 44 34.32 -13.83 -32.95
N THR A 45 33.35 -13.18 -32.33
CA THR A 45 33.58 -12.04 -31.42
C THR A 45 33.10 -12.34 -30.00
N ALA A 46 33.90 -11.92 -29.04
CA ALA A 46 33.56 -11.84 -27.62
C ALA A 46 33.76 -10.40 -27.15
N THR A 47 32.77 -9.82 -26.49
CA THR A 47 32.80 -8.40 -26.06
C THR A 47 32.44 -8.29 -24.59
N LEU A 48 33.31 -7.66 -23.80
CA LEU A 48 33.07 -7.34 -22.40
C LEU A 48 32.36 -5.99 -22.31
N PHE A 49 31.23 -5.95 -21.60
CA PHE A 49 30.47 -4.73 -21.36
C PHE A 49 30.44 -4.37 -19.88
N LYS A 50 30.51 -3.07 -19.59
CA LYS A 50 30.08 -2.51 -18.30
C LYS A 50 28.62 -2.09 -18.42
N VAL A 51 27.75 -2.75 -17.66
CA VAL A 51 26.30 -2.64 -17.84
C VAL A 51 25.76 -1.28 -17.42
N SER A 52 26.28 -0.68 -16.35
CA SER A 52 25.87 0.65 -15.88
C SER A 52 26.19 1.77 -16.89
N ASP A 53 27.36 1.70 -17.53
CA ASP A 53 27.83 2.72 -18.47
C ASP A 53 27.36 2.48 -19.91
N GLN A 54 26.75 1.32 -20.19
CA GLN A 54 26.38 0.85 -21.54
C GLN A 54 27.54 0.89 -22.53
N LYS A 55 28.76 0.62 -22.05
CA LYS A 55 30.00 0.73 -22.83
C LYS A 55 30.73 -0.62 -22.94
N PRO A 56 31.21 -0.98 -24.14
CA PRO A 56 32.15 -2.07 -24.27
C PRO A 56 33.50 -1.64 -23.65
N LEU A 57 34.06 -2.49 -22.80
CA LEU A 57 35.39 -2.34 -22.22
C LEU A 57 36.45 -3.00 -23.10
N GLY A 58 36.13 -4.18 -23.65
CA GLY A 58 37.04 -4.96 -24.49
C GLY A 58 36.27 -5.74 -25.55
N CYS A 59 36.88 -5.94 -26.72
CA CYS A 59 36.30 -6.73 -27.81
C CYS A 59 37.41 -7.54 -28.47
N TRP A 60 37.25 -8.86 -28.46
CA TRP A 60 38.22 -9.79 -29.02
C TRP A 60 37.58 -10.59 -30.14
N SER A 61 38.35 -10.84 -31.21
CA SER A 61 37.88 -11.60 -32.36
C SER A 61 38.88 -12.66 -32.79
N VAL A 62 38.41 -13.89 -33.06
CA VAL A 62 39.23 -14.94 -33.66
C VAL A 62 39.49 -14.69 -35.16
N LYS A 63 40.48 -15.39 -35.75
CA LYS A 63 40.86 -15.21 -37.16
C LYS A 63 39.68 -15.48 -38.09
N HIS A 64 39.76 -14.90 -39.28
CA HIS A 64 38.84 -15.22 -40.36
C HIS A 64 38.88 -16.73 -40.68
N GLY A 65 37.71 -17.37 -40.64
CA GLY A 65 37.55 -18.83 -40.82
C GLY A 65 37.48 -19.65 -39.53
N GLN A 66 37.76 -19.06 -38.36
CA GLN A 66 37.55 -19.69 -37.05
C GLN A 66 36.24 -19.23 -36.44
N ILE A 67 35.59 -20.11 -35.67
CA ILE A 67 34.32 -19.82 -35.01
C ILE A 67 34.42 -20.16 -33.53
N ILE A 68 33.96 -19.25 -32.67
CA ILE A 68 33.82 -19.52 -31.24
C ILE A 68 32.61 -20.44 -31.08
N THR A 69 32.83 -21.67 -30.65
CA THR A 69 31.78 -22.70 -30.58
C THR A 69 31.21 -22.89 -29.17
N SER A 70 31.89 -22.35 -28.16
CA SER A 70 31.47 -22.40 -26.75
C SER A 70 31.41 -21.00 -26.13
N PRO A 71 30.52 -20.74 -25.15
CA PRO A 71 30.49 -19.47 -24.43
C PRO A 71 31.87 -19.09 -23.88
N VAL A 72 32.29 -17.85 -24.09
CA VAL A 72 33.50 -17.33 -23.45
C VAL A 72 33.18 -17.07 -21.98
N VAL A 73 34.02 -17.57 -21.09
CA VAL A 73 33.85 -17.42 -19.64
C VAL A 73 35.05 -16.73 -19.02
N CYS A 74 34.85 -16.18 -17.83
CA CYS A 74 35.89 -15.59 -17.00
C CYS A 74 36.31 -16.58 -15.90
N ASN A 75 37.61 -16.77 -15.71
CA ASN A 75 38.12 -17.35 -14.48
C ASN A 75 38.13 -16.25 -13.40
N PHE A 76 37.31 -16.42 -12.37
CA PHE A 76 37.17 -15.43 -11.30
C PHE A 76 38.39 -15.35 -10.37
N GLU A 77 39.24 -16.39 -10.33
CA GLU A 77 40.44 -16.41 -9.50
C GLU A 77 41.64 -15.78 -10.21
N THR A 78 41.85 -16.10 -11.49
CA THR A 78 42.99 -15.59 -12.28
C THR A 78 42.67 -14.32 -13.06
N HIS A 79 41.38 -13.96 -13.17
CA HIS A 79 40.87 -12.88 -14.03
C HIS A 79 41.23 -13.05 -15.52
N GLU A 80 41.36 -14.30 -15.97
CA GLU A 80 41.63 -14.66 -17.36
C GLU A 80 40.34 -15.06 -18.08
N TYR A 81 40.27 -14.74 -19.37
CA TYR A 81 39.18 -15.14 -20.25
C TYR A 81 39.52 -16.41 -20.98
N ILE A 82 38.53 -17.29 -21.11
CA ILE A 82 38.71 -18.62 -21.70
C ILE A 82 37.66 -18.82 -22.79
N ALA A 83 38.10 -19.22 -23.97
CA ALA A 83 37.22 -19.59 -25.07
C ALA A 83 37.64 -20.90 -25.72
N VAL A 84 36.66 -21.57 -26.32
CA VAL A 84 36.91 -22.66 -27.26
C VAL A 84 36.49 -22.23 -28.66
N HIS A 85 37.38 -22.41 -29.62
CA HIS A 85 37.06 -22.26 -31.03
C HIS A 85 37.25 -23.59 -31.77
N ASP A 86 36.46 -23.78 -32.82
CA ASP A 86 36.45 -24.97 -33.65
C ASP A 86 36.34 -26.28 -32.83
N ASP A 87 35.54 -26.25 -31.77
CA ASP A 87 35.22 -27.34 -30.82
C ASP A 87 36.37 -27.93 -30.00
N LYS A 88 37.63 -27.76 -30.39
CA LYS A 88 38.78 -28.43 -29.75
C LYS A 88 39.85 -27.48 -29.25
N VAL A 89 39.88 -26.24 -29.73
CA VAL A 89 41.00 -25.35 -29.45
C VAL A 89 40.65 -24.40 -28.33
N LEU A 90 41.30 -24.59 -27.18
CA LEU A 90 41.22 -23.74 -26.01
C LEU A 90 42.16 -22.54 -26.17
N ARG A 91 41.66 -21.33 -25.88
CA ARG A 91 42.46 -20.11 -25.74
C ARG A 91 42.24 -19.45 -24.39
N ILE A 92 43.31 -18.92 -23.82
CA ILE A 92 43.32 -18.20 -22.54
C ILE A 92 44.05 -16.86 -22.73
N TRP A 93 43.44 -15.77 -22.29
CA TRP A 93 44.00 -14.42 -22.40
C TRP A 93 43.56 -13.50 -21.27
N LYS A 94 44.22 -12.35 -21.12
CA LYS A 94 43.89 -11.29 -20.16
C LYS A 94 43.35 -10.05 -20.87
N ASP A 95 42.81 -9.11 -20.09
CA ASP A 95 42.26 -7.85 -20.63
C ASP A 95 43.30 -7.02 -21.42
N GLU A 96 44.58 -7.14 -21.05
CA GLU A 96 45.71 -6.47 -21.71
C GLU A 96 46.01 -7.03 -23.12
N ASP A 97 45.53 -8.25 -23.42
CA ASP A 97 45.83 -8.94 -24.67
C ASP A 97 44.92 -8.47 -25.80
N VAL A 98 45.45 -7.65 -26.71
CA VAL A 98 44.69 -7.11 -27.86
C VAL A 98 44.53 -8.14 -28.98
N ASN A 99 45.47 -9.07 -29.14
CA ASN A 99 45.47 -10.03 -30.26
C ASN A 99 45.41 -11.47 -29.78
N LEU A 100 44.24 -12.11 -29.94
CA LEU A 100 44.01 -13.51 -29.58
C LEU A 100 44.97 -14.50 -30.25
N ASP A 101 45.65 -14.15 -31.34
CA ASP A 101 46.54 -15.08 -32.06
C ASP A 101 47.88 -15.32 -31.38
N LYS A 102 48.27 -14.42 -30.49
CA LYS A 102 49.52 -14.51 -29.73
C LYS A 102 49.33 -15.06 -28.32
N VAL A 103 48.08 -15.22 -27.90
CA VAL A 103 47.73 -15.69 -26.56
C VAL A 103 47.89 -17.21 -26.47
N PHE A 104 47.79 -17.72 -25.25
CA PHE A 104 47.91 -19.15 -25.01
C PHE A 104 46.89 -19.94 -25.83
N LYS A 105 47.34 -21.04 -26.44
CA LYS A 105 46.53 -21.94 -27.25
C LYS A 105 46.87 -23.39 -26.92
N ALA A 106 45.86 -24.19 -26.61
CA ALA A 106 45.97 -25.63 -26.46
C ALA A 106 44.92 -26.34 -27.32
N THR A 107 45.30 -27.42 -27.98
CA THR A 107 44.35 -28.29 -28.69
C THR A 107 44.00 -29.44 -27.78
N LEU A 108 42.70 -29.69 -27.57
CA LEU A 108 42.18 -30.76 -26.75
C LEU A 108 41.96 -32.04 -27.58
N SER A 109 41.93 -33.19 -26.90
CA SER A 109 41.74 -34.50 -27.54
C SER A 109 40.30 -34.76 -28.01
N ALA A 110 39.30 -34.16 -27.36
CA ALA A 110 37.87 -34.31 -27.67
C ALA A 110 37.15 -32.97 -27.85
N ASP A 111 35.96 -33.02 -28.45
CA ASP A 111 35.10 -31.86 -28.69
C ASP A 111 34.48 -31.33 -27.39
N VAL A 112 34.64 -30.04 -27.13
CA VAL A 112 34.04 -29.34 -25.99
C VAL A 112 32.59 -28.97 -26.31
N TYR A 113 31.70 -29.17 -25.34
CA TYR A 113 30.34 -28.67 -25.37
C TYR A 113 30.25 -27.28 -24.73
N ARG A 114 30.63 -27.17 -23.45
CA ARG A 114 30.53 -25.92 -22.69
C ARG A 114 31.63 -25.80 -21.62
N ILE A 115 32.09 -24.58 -21.38
CA ILE A 115 32.89 -24.24 -20.20
C ILE A 115 31.96 -23.61 -19.16
N HIS A 116 32.08 -24.04 -17.91
CA HIS A 116 31.36 -23.49 -16.77
C HIS A 116 32.33 -22.77 -15.83
N SER A 117 32.14 -21.47 -15.63
CA SER A 117 32.86 -20.70 -14.62
C SER A 117 32.19 -20.81 -13.25
N LEU A 118 32.98 -20.99 -12.19
CA LEU A 118 32.50 -21.03 -10.81
C LEU A 118 33.08 -19.82 -10.05
N PRO A 119 32.28 -19.08 -9.25
CA PRO A 119 32.76 -17.85 -8.57
C PRO A 119 33.96 -18.02 -7.63
N HIS A 120 34.18 -19.24 -7.12
CA HIS A 120 35.23 -19.58 -6.14
C HIS A 120 35.86 -20.95 -6.46
N GLY A 121 36.09 -21.23 -7.74
CA GLY A 121 36.78 -22.44 -8.14
C GLY A 121 37.12 -22.47 -9.61
N ASP A 122 37.97 -23.43 -9.99
CA ASP A 122 38.47 -23.55 -11.35
C ASP A 122 37.34 -23.82 -12.35
N PRO A 123 37.41 -23.21 -13.55
CA PRO A 123 36.47 -23.49 -14.62
C PRO A 123 36.44 -24.97 -14.99
N LEU A 124 35.24 -25.47 -15.28
CA LEU A 124 35.00 -26.85 -15.65
C LEU A 124 34.70 -26.95 -17.13
N VAL A 125 35.32 -27.90 -17.81
CA VAL A 125 35.11 -28.16 -19.23
C VAL A 125 34.27 -29.42 -19.37
N LEU A 126 33.05 -29.26 -19.92
CA LEU A 126 32.15 -30.34 -20.29
C LEU A 126 32.34 -30.66 -21.77
N PHE A 127 32.68 -31.91 -22.07
CA PHE A 127 32.87 -32.40 -23.43
C PHE A 127 31.55 -32.90 -24.03
N LYS A 128 31.43 -32.90 -25.36
CA LYS A 128 30.24 -33.42 -26.06
C LYS A 128 29.98 -34.90 -25.76
N GLY A 129 31.00 -35.64 -25.33
CA GLY A 129 30.92 -37.02 -24.85
C GLY A 129 30.52 -37.17 -23.38
N GLY A 130 30.12 -36.09 -22.70
CA GLY A 130 29.68 -36.11 -21.29
C GLY A 130 30.81 -36.10 -20.26
N GLY A 131 32.06 -36.34 -20.68
CA GLY A 131 33.23 -36.22 -19.81
C GLY A 131 33.39 -34.80 -19.25
N VAL A 132 33.82 -34.69 -17.99
CA VAL A 132 34.09 -33.41 -17.31
C VAL A 132 35.51 -33.39 -16.78
N ARG A 133 36.24 -32.29 -16.99
CA ARG A 133 37.56 -32.04 -16.41
C ARG A 133 37.68 -30.61 -15.88
N THR A 134 38.50 -30.41 -14.87
CA THR A 134 38.93 -29.07 -14.43
C THR A 134 39.93 -28.49 -15.42
N LEU A 135 39.97 -27.16 -15.52
CA LEU A 135 40.86 -26.47 -16.44
C LEU A 135 42.34 -26.80 -16.16
N ASP A 136 42.77 -26.80 -14.90
CA ASP A 136 44.16 -27.05 -14.52
C ASP A 136 44.69 -28.40 -15.01
N VAL A 137 43.89 -29.46 -14.83
CA VAL A 137 44.24 -30.80 -15.30
C VAL A 137 44.35 -30.85 -16.83
N LEU A 138 43.53 -30.07 -17.54
CA LEU A 138 43.61 -29.95 -19.00
C LEU A 138 44.83 -29.15 -19.44
N LEU A 139 45.28 -28.15 -18.67
CA LEU A 139 46.45 -27.35 -19.00
C LEU A 139 47.75 -28.13 -18.78
N GLU A 140 47.80 -29.01 -17.77
CA GLU A 140 48.94 -29.92 -17.55
C GLU A 140 49.07 -30.95 -18.69
N ALA A 141 47.95 -31.52 -19.15
CA ALA A 141 47.93 -32.53 -20.21
C ALA A 141 46.76 -32.34 -21.21
N PRO A 142 46.89 -31.45 -22.22
CA PRO A 142 45.80 -31.14 -23.16
C PRO A 142 45.34 -32.31 -24.04
N GLN A 143 46.25 -33.27 -24.30
CA GLN A 143 46.01 -34.45 -25.14
C GLN A 143 45.66 -35.70 -24.32
N GLN A 144 45.28 -35.54 -23.06
CA GLN A 144 44.81 -36.66 -22.23
C GLN A 144 43.57 -37.34 -22.82
N GLU A 145 43.38 -38.63 -22.55
CA GLU A 145 42.16 -39.34 -22.95
C GLU A 145 40.97 -38.85 -22.12
N ILE A 146 39.85 -38.58 -22.80
CA ILE A 146 38.61 -38.11 -22.19
C ILE A 146 37.57 -39.20 -22.32
N GLU A 147 36.95 -39.54 -21.20
CA GLU A 147 35.90 -40.55 -21.13
C GLU A 147 34.68 -40.12 -21.95
N ASN A 148 34.17 -41.05 -22.76
CA ASN A 148 32.92 -40.89 -23.49
C ASN A 148 31.80 -41.61 -22.72
N ILE A 149 31.09 -40.84 -21.90
CA ILE A 149 30.01 -41.33 -21.03
C ILE A 149 28.72 -41.51 -21.83
N ILE A 150 28.50 -40.68 -22.85
CA ILE A 150 27.30 -40.70 -23.70
C ILE A 150 27.67 -41.06 -25.14
N SER A 151 26.96 -42.03 -25.72
CA SER A 151 27.27 -42.54 -27.08
C SER A 151 26.31 -42.01 -28.15
N ASP A 152 25.00 -42.03 -27.87
CA ASP A 152 23.95 -41.62 -28.84
C ASP A 152 23.08 -40.45 -28.33
N GLU A 153 23.36 -39.95 -27.13
CA GLU A 153 22.53 -38.92 -26.49
C GLU A 153 23.08 -37.53 -26.81
N VAL A 154 22.20 -36.54 -27.00
CA VAL A 154 22.60 -35.16 -27.29
C VAL A 154 22.38 -34.27 -26.08
N ILE A 155 23.43 -33.60 -25.60
CA ILE A 155 23.33 -32.65 -24.48
C ILE A 155 22.49 -31.43 -24.90
N LYS A 156 21.44 -31.14 -24.13
CA LYS A 156 20.52 -30.00 -24.34
C LYS A 156 20.74 -28.85 -23.38
N TRP A 157 21.17 -29.16 -22.17
CA TRP A 157 21.32 -28.16 -21.11
C TRP A 157 22.38 -28.62 -20.11
N SER A 158 23.11 -27.68 -19.53
CA SER A 158 24.13 -27.94 -18.52
C SER A 158 24.30 -26.76 -17.58
N GLU A 159 24.64 -27.03 -16.32
CA GLU A 159 24.91 -26.04 -15.28
C GLU A 159 25.92 -26.60 -14.27
N ALA A 160 26.65 -25.72 -13.59
CA ALA A 160 27.63 -26.11 -12.57
C ALA A 160 27.39 -25.38 -11.25
N PHE A 161 27.61 -26.09 -10.13
CA PHE A 161 27.39 -25.59 -8.78
C PHE A 161 28.59 -25.90 -7.87
N LEU A 162 28.71 -25.15 -6.77
CA LEU A 162 29.62 -25.44 -5.66
C LEU A 162 28.84 -25.97 -4.45
N GLU A 163 29.06 -27.23 -4.09
CA GLU A 163 28.52 -27.87 -2.89
C GLU A 163 29.62 -27.97 -1.82
N GLY A 164 29.65 -27.08 -0.83
CA GLY A 164 30.61 -27.16 0.28
C GLY A 164 32.08 -27.24 -0.17
N GLN A 165 32.46 -26.45 -1.18
CA GLN A 165 33.77 -26.45 -1.88
C GLN A 165 33.98 -27.61 -2.88
N GLN A 166 32.98 -28.43 -3.20
CA GLN A 166 33.08 -29.46 -4.24
C GLN A 166 32.33 -29.00 -5.50
N PRO A 167 32.99 -28.98 -6.67
CA PRO A 167 32.31 -28.69 -7.93
C PRO A 167 31.42 -29.87 -8.35
N VAL A 168 30.17 -29.55 -8.67
CA VAL A 168 29.16 -30.49 -9.17
C VAL A 168 28.65 -29.98 -10.51
N VAL A 169 28.64 -30.83 -11.52
CA VAL A 169 28.08 -30.53 -12.85
C VAL A 169 26.80 -31.32 -13.03
N ILE A 170 25.75 -30.65 -13.48
CA ILE A 170 24.52 -31.27 -13.94
C ILE A 170 24.37 -31.02 -15.44
N PHE A 171 24.01 -32.04 -16.20
CA PHE A 171 23.65 -31.87 -17.59
C PHE A 171 22.51 -32.81 -17.98
N ILE A 172 21.73 -32.38 -18.98
CA ILE A 172 20.55 -33.07 -19.46
C ILE A 172 20.78 -33.46 -20.91
N THR A 173 20.51 -34.72 -21.23
CA THR A 173 20.60 -35.26 -22.58
C THR A 173 19.23 -35.67 -23.09
N GLU A 174 19.08 -35.69 -24.41
CA GLU A 174 17.91 -36.23 -25.11
C GLU A 174 18.33 -37.43 -25.96
N LYS A 175 17.56 -38.52 -25.90
CA LYS A 175 17.63 -39.66 -26.81
C LYS A 175 16.23 -40.15 -27.14
N ASP A 176 15.86 -40.13 -28.41
CA ASP A 176 14.55 -40.64 -28.90
C ASP A 176 13.32 -40.05 -28.15
N GLY A 177 13.40 -38.81 -27.67
CA GLY A 177 12.36 -38.13 -26.88
C GLY A 177 12.40 -38.40 -25.37
N ASP A 178 13.25 -39.31 -24.92
CA ASP A 178 13.58 -39.49 -23.50
C ASP A 178 14.63 -38.48 -23.04
N PHE A 179 14.45 -37.96 -21.82
CA PHE A 179 15.38 -37.03 -21.19
C PHE A 179 16.10 -37.70 -20.02
N PHE A 180 17.42 -37.63 -20.01
CA PHE A 180 18.25 -38.15 -18.93
C PHE A 180 18.99 -37.02 -18.25
N VAL A 181 19.12 -37.12 -16.92
CA VAL A 181 19.83 -36.15 -16.09
C VAL A 181 21.07 -36.82 -15.53
N TYR A 182 22.23 -36.24 -15.80
CA TYR A 182 23.51 -36.69 -15.28
C TYR A 182 24.00 -35.70 -14.22
N VAL A 183 24.44 -36.24 -13.08
CA VAL A 183 25.06 -35.46 -12.00
C VAL A 183 26.45 -36.01 -11.74
N GLN A 184 27.47 -35.21 -12.03
CA GLN A 184 28.88 -35.54 -11.83
C GLN A 184 29.43 -34.76 -10.64
N LYS A 185 29.99 -35.47 -9.65
CA LYS A 185 30.82 -34.87 -8.60
C LYS A 185 32.28 -35.13 -8.88
N LEU A 186 33.05 -34.08 -9.12
CA LEU A 186 34.44 -34.22 -9.58
C LEU A 186 35.39 -34.73 -8.49
N LYS A 187 35.24 -34.29 -7.23
CA LYS A 187 36.16 -34.71 -6.15
C LYS A 187 35.99 -36.18 -5.75
N THR A 188 34.77 -36.71 -5.83
CA THR A 188 34.46 -38.12 -5.54
C THR A 188 34.43 -38.98 -6.80
N ASN A 189 34.59 -38.37 -7.97
CA ASN A 189 34.43 -38.95 -9.31
C ASN A 189 33.17 -39.82 -9.47
N SER A 190 32.08 -39.45 -8.79
CA SER A 190 30.82 -40.19 -8.82
C SER A 190 29.90 -39.59 -9.88
N LEU A 191 29.50 -40.42 -10.85
CA LEU A 191 28.51 -40.10 -11.86
C LEU A 191 27.19 -40.79 -11.53
N HIS A 192 26.10 -40.04 -11.47
CA HIS A 192 24.76 -40.60 -11.37
C HIS A 192 23.94 -40.26 -12.61
N LYS A 193 23.26 -41.26 -13.16
CA LYS A 193 22.33 -41.14 -14.29
C LYS A 193 20.91 -41.35 -13.80
N TYR A 194 20.03 -40.42 -14.16
CA TYR A 194 18.62 -40.46 -13.83
C TYR A 194 17.78 -40.35 -15.10
N LYS A 195 16.65 -41.06 -15.16
CA LYS A 195 15.66 -40.89 -16.22
C LYS A 195 14.57 -39.93 -15.75
N LEU A 196 14.26 -38.91 -16.54
CA LEU A 196 13.16 -37.99 -16.24
C LEU A 196 11.83 -38.68 -16.55
N GLU A 197 10.84 -38.55 -15.66
CA GLU A 197 9.51 -39.09 -15.88
C GLU A 197 8.86 -38.51 -17.16
N GLN A 198 8.56 -39.36 -18.13
CA GLN A 198 7.89 -38.98 -19.38
C GLN A 198 6.49 -38.44 -19.10
N GLN A 199 6.02 -37.52 -19.95
CA GLN A 199 4.62 -37.11 -19.97
C GLN A 199 4.02 -37.46 -21.31
N GLU A 200 2.84 -38.06 -21.30
CA GLU A 200 2.09 -38.24 -22.54
C GLU A 200 1.82 -36.86 -23.16
N SER A 201 2.25 -36.68 -24.43
CA SER A 201 2.00 -35.51 -25.28
C SER A 201 2.66 -34.17 -24.93
N SER A 202 3.60 -34.10 -23.98
CA SER A 202 4.32 -32.85 -23.69
C SER A 202 5.82 -33.04 -23.47
N ASN A 203 6.60 -32.13 -24.07
CA ASN A 203 8.06 -32.15 -24.06
C ASN A 203 8.60 -30.97 -23.25
N PRO A 204 9.73 -31.12 -22.55
CA PRO A 204 10.39 -30.01 -21.88
C PRO A 204 10.96 -29.04 -22.92
N LEU A 205 10.69 -27.75 -22.73
CA LEU A 205 11.13 -26.64 -23.56
C LEU A 205 12.37 -25.95 -22.99
N SER A 206 12.42 -25.75 -21.67
CA SER A 206 13.51 -25.04 -21.00
C SER A 206 13.79 -25.66 -19.63
N PHE A 207 15.06 -25.62 -19.23
CA PHE A 207 15.55 -26.13 -17.96
C PHE A 207 16.29 -25.04 -17.19
N THR A 208 16.18 -25.07 -15.87
CA THR A 208 17.03 -24.29 -14.96
C THR A 208 17.14 -25.05 -13.64
N ALA A 209 18.27 -24.96 -12.95
CA ALA A 209 18.43 -25.61 -11.66
C ALA A 209 19.10 -24.71 -10.64
N TYR A 210 18.89 -25.02 -9.37
CA TYR A 210 19.61 -24.42 -8.26
C TYR A 210 19.85 -25.46 -7.16
N ILE A 211 20.88 -25.25 -6.36
CA ILE A 211 21.24 -26.13 -5.25
C ILE A 211 20.80 -25.56 -3.91
N LYS A 212 20.17 -26.39 -3.06
CA LYS A 212 19.77 -26.00 -1.69
C LYS A 212 19.86 -27.20 -0.75
N LYS A 213 20.64 -27.07 0.33
CA LYS A 213 20.77 -28.09 1.40
C LYS A 213 21.09 -29.50 0.84
N GLN A 214 22.12 -29.64 0.01
CA GLN A 214 22.53 -30.91 -0.63
C GLN A 214 21.47 -31.54 -1.55
N ILE A 215 20.53 -30.75 -2.07
CA ILE A 215 19.55 -31.20 -3.07
C ILE A 215 19.60 -30.24 -4.24
N ILE A 216 19.77 -30.78 -5.45
CA ILE A 216 19.58 -30.01 -6.69
C ILE A 216 18.08 -29.98 -6.97
N THR A 217 17.53 -28.78 -7.07
CA THR A 217 16.17 -28.57 -7.55
C THR A 217 16.24 -28.18 -9.02
N LEU A 218 15.79 -29.08 -9.89
CA LEU A 218 15.65 -28.86 -11.32
C LEU A 218 14.21 -28.38 -11.60
N LEU A 219 14.08 -27.28 -12.33
CA LEU A 219 12.81 -26.76 -12.83
C LEU A 219 12.76 -26.94 -14.35
N CYS A 220 11.68 -27.53 -14.82
CA CYS A 220 11.46 -27.84 -16.23
C CYS A 220 10.18 -27.16 -16.70
N LEU A 221 10.29 -26.27 -17.69
CA LEU A 221 9.12 -25.73 -18.40
C LEU A 221 8.73 -26.71 -19.51
N TYR A 222 7.48 -27.15 -19.55
CA TYR A 222 6.97 -28.08 -20.56
C TYR A 222 6.08 -27.35 -21.59
N SER A 223 5.85 -28.02 -22.72
CA SER A 223 5.00 -27.52 -23.81
C SER A 223 3.51 -27.41 -23.47
N ASN A 224 3.11 -27.85 -22.28
CA ASN A 224 1.76 -27.68 -21.71
C ASN A 224 1.67 -26.46 -20.76
N ASP A 225 2.60 -25.51 -20.89
CA ASP A 225 2.72 -24.29 -20.09
C ASP A 225 2.84 -24.53 -18.59
N SER A 226 3.21 -25.75 -18.19
CA SER A 226 3.41 -26.11 -16.80
C SER A 226 4.90 -26.14 -16.47
N VAL A 227 5.23 -25.59 -15.30
CA VAL A 227 6.56 -25.69 -14.71
C VAL A 227 6.54 -26.84 -13.71
N TYR A 228 7.35 -27.86 -13.98
CA TYR A 228 7.55 -28.98 -13.10
C TYR A 228 8.82 -28.81 -12.28
N LYS A 229 8.79 -29.33 -11.07
CA LYS A 229 9.90 -29.37 -10.14
C LYS A 229 10.33 -30.82 -9.90
N VAL A 230 11.63 -31.05 -10.03
CA VAL A 230 12.30 -32.33 -9.81
C VAL A 230 13.39 -32.15 -8.75
N LEU A 231 13.43 -33.05 -7.78
CA LEU A 231 14.37 -33.02 -6.68
C LEU A 231 15.40 -34.13 -6.83
N ILE A 232 16.67 -33.76 -6.92
CA ILE A 232 17.78 -34.69 -7.12
C ILE A 232 18.68 -34.64 -5.88
N PRO A 233 18.68 -35.68 -5.04
CA PRO A 233 19.52 -35.72 -3.84
C PRO A 233 20.99 -35.93 -4.23
N LEU A 234 21.90 -35.17 -3.60
CA LEU A 234 23.34 -35.29 -3.85
C LEU A 234 24.00 -36.40 -3.02
N GLN A 235 23.31 -36.96 -2.02
CA GLN A 235 23.80 -38.06 -1.20
C GLN A 235 23.06 -39.34 -1.60
N GLN A 236 23.64 -40.14 -2.50
CA GLN A 236 23.21 -41.50 -2.78
C GLN A 236 24.42 -42.43 -2.81
N ASN A 237 24.32 -43.56 -2.10
CA ASN A 237 25.35 -44.59 -2.00
C ASN A 237 25.06 -45.81 -2.91
N GLY A 238 24.20 -45.66 -3.92
CA GLY A 238 23.82 -46.73 -4.84
C GLY A 238 24.46 -46.54 -6.20
N GLU A 239 25.35 -47.45 -6.59
CA GLU A 239 25.83 -47.55 -7.97
C GLU A 239 24.85 -48.40 -8.79
N GLY A 240 24.42 -47.91 -9.96
CA GLY A 240 24.15 -48.79 -11.10
C GLY A 240 22.71 -49.00 -11.59
N GLU A 241 21.67 -48.48 -10.95
CA GLU A 241 20.30 -48.57 -11.51
C GLU A 241 19.80 -47.22 -12.05
N GLU A 242 19.25 -47.22 -13.27
CA GLU A 242 18.59 -46.05 -13.86
C GLU A 242 17.38 -45.68 -13.01
N GLN A 243 17.55 -44.72 -12.11
CA GLN A 243 16.48 -44.28 -11.23
C GLN A 243 15.59 -43.27 -11.97
N ILE A 244 14.28 -43.50 -11.94
CA ILE A 244 13.30 -42.57 -12.50
C ILE A 244 13.06 -41.45 -11.49
N LEU A 245 13.27 -40.20 -11.92
CA LEU A 245 12.98 -39.01 -11.13
C LEU A 245 11.52 -38.61 -11.33
N SER A 246 10.74 -38.69 -10.26
CA SER A 246 9.37 -38.17 -10.24
C SER A 246 9.35 -36.65 -10.29
N LYS A 247 8.37 -36.12 -11.03
CA LYS A 247 8.15 -34.67 -11.15
C LYS A 247 6.92 -34.25 -10.37
N SER A 248 6.97 -33.03 -9.83
CA SER A 248 5.86 -32.40 -9.13
C SER A 248 5.46 -31.12 -9.86
N LEU A 249 4.17 -30.89 -10.09
CA LEU A 249 3.69 -29.65 -10.70
C LEU A 249 3.95 -28.48 -9.74
N LEU A 250 4.70 -27.47 -10.18
CA LEU A 250 5.03 -26.29 -9.38
C LEU A 250 4.12 -25.11 -9.71
N LEU A 251 3.98 -24.82 -11.01
CA LEU A 251 3.18 -23.72 -11.54
C LEU A 251 2.49 -24.16 -12.82
N ASN A 252 1.28 -23.66 -13.05
CA ASN A 252 0.65 -23.68 -14.35
C ASN A 252 0.58 -22.23 -14.86
N LEU A 253 1.26 -21.96 -15.97
CA LEU A 253 1.35 -20.62 -16.56
C LEU A 253 0.17 -20.32 -17.49
N SER A 254 -0.66 -21.32 -17.82
CA SER A 254 -1.76 -21.18 -18.77
C SER A 254 -2.83 -20.21 -18.25
N ILE A 255 -2.93 -19.05 -18.90
CA ILE A 255 -4.12 -18.18 -18.88
C ILE A 255 -4.89 -18.33 -20.21
N SER A 256 -4.29 -18.84 -21.29
CA SER A 256 -5.01 -19.24 -22.50
C SER A 256 -4.20 -20.29 -23.29
N GLY A 257 -4.89 -21.29 -23.87
CA GLY A 257 -4.31 -22.51 -24.44
C GLY A 257 -3.56 -22.36 -25.77
N SER A 258 -2.56 -21.48 -25.83
CA SER A 258 -1.64 -21.34 -26.97
C SER A 258 -0.26 -21.91 -26.66
N VAL A 259 0.33 -22.64 -27.61
CA VAL A 259 1.68 -23.21 -27.49
C VAL A 259 2.74 -22.11 -27.37
N LEU A 260 3.45 -22.11 -26.24
CA LEU A 260 4.62 -21.28 -26.00
C LEU A 260 5.75 -21.57 -27.02
N LYS A 261 6.05 -20.59 -27.88
CA LYS A 261 7.24 -20.60 -28.77
C LYS A 261 8.31 -19.66 -28.22
N GLY A 262 9.57 -20.10 -28.26
CA GLY A 262 10.72 -19.28 -27.84
C GLY A 262 10.68 -18.95 -26.35
N THR A 263 10.57 -19.96 -25.49
CA THR A 263 10.47 -19.75 -24.05
C THR A 263 11.71 -20.12 -23.28
N SER A 264 12.03 -19.30 -22.29
CA SER A 264 13.13 -19.54 -21.37
C SER A 264 12.68 -19.31 -19.94
N LEU A 265 13.18 -20.19 -19.07
CA LEU A 265 12.88 -20.24 -17.65
C LEU A 265 14.16 -19.94 -16.86
N VAL A 266 14.13 -18.96 -15.96
CA VAL A 266 15.28 -18.63 -15.11
C VAL A 266 14.86 -18.46 -13.65
N VAL A 267 15.67 -19.01 -12.74
CA VAL A 267 15.49 -18.85 -11.30
C VAL A 267 15.92 -17.45 -10.88
N VAL A 268 15.02 -16.72 -10.22
CA VAL A 268 15.30 -15.36 -9.72
C VAL A 268 15.80 -15.46 -8.28
N ASP A 269 15.06 -16.18 -7.45
CA ASP A 269 15.43 -16.46 -6.07
C ASP A 269 14.84 -17.81 -5.62
N LYS A 270 14.72 -18.02 -4.30
CA LYS A 270 14.19 -19.27 -3.72
C LYS A 270 12.71 -19.50 -4.00
N ASP A 271 11.94 -18.42 -4.12
CA ASP A 271 10.49 -18.44 -4.20
C ASP A 271 9.97 -17.80 -5.50
N HIS A 272 10.84 -17.24 -6.35
CA HIS A 272 10.46 -16.53 -7.56
C HIS A 272 11.18 -17.05 -8.80
N VAL A 273 10.45 -17.11 -9.91
CA VAL A 273 10.92 -17.60 -11.20
C VAL A 273 10.49 -16.63 -12.29
N ALA A 274 11.39 -16.37 -13.24
CA ALA A 274 11.11 -15.55 -14.41
C ALA A 274 10.88 -16.42 -15.63
N VAL A 275 9.85 -16.07 -16.40
CA VAL A 275 9.50 -16.73 -17.66
C VAL A 275 9.46 -15.66 -18.75
N LEU A 276 10.28 -15.85 -19.78
CA LEU A 276 10.17 -15.12 -21.03
C LEU A 276 9.39 -15.99 -22.01
N GLY A 277 8.29 -15.48 -22.54
CA GLY A 277 7.46 -16.23 -23.49
C GLY A 277 6.24 -15.49 -23.97
N SER A 278 5.58 -16.06 -24.98
CA SER A 278 4.36 -15.51 -25.54
C SER A 278 3.15 -15.81 -24.66
N LEU A 279 2.57 -14.77 -24.06
CA LEU A 279 1.29 -14.90 -23.35
C LEU A 279 0.18 -14.40 -24.28
N ALA A 280 -0.54 -15.30 -24.93
CA ALA A 280 -1.74 -14.90 -25.65
C ALA A 280 -2.88 -14.66 -24.65
N ALA A 281 -3.62 -13.56 -24.81
CA ALA A 281 -4.99 -13.45 -24.34
C ALA A 281 -5.90 -13.85 -25.50
N SER A 282 -6.98 -14.59 -25.25
CA SER A 282 -7.85 -15.10 -26.32
C SER A 282 -8.35 -13.96 -27.23
N GLY A 283 -7.94 -13.97 -28.50
CA GLY A 283 -8.41 -13.03 -29.52
C GLY A 283 -7.43 -11.94 -29.94
N GLU A 284 -6.29 -11.76 -29.27
CA GLU A 284 -5.20 -10.85 -29.72
C GLU A 284 -4.01 -11.59 -30.32
N GLU A 285 -3.23 -10.91 -31.17
CA GLU A 285 -1.92 -11.38 -31.62
C GLU A 285 -1.05 -11.72 -30.40
N SER A 286 -0.36 -12.85 -30.47
CA SER A 286 0.41 -13.39 -29.35
C SER A 286 1.61 -12.47 -29.03
N LYS A 287 1.51 -11.66 -27.98
CA LYS A 287 2.56 -10.76 -27.54
C LYS A 287 3.53 -11.50 -26.62
N GLU A 288 4.83 -11.38 -26.89
CA GLU A 288 5.85 -11.88 -25.98
C GLU A 288 5.93 -11.01 -24.73
N CYS A 289 6.13 -11.65 -23.57
CA CYS A 289 6.21 -10.96 -22.30
C CYS A 289 7.29 -11.58 -21.40
N LEU A 290 7.90 -10.73 -20.59
CA LEU A 290 8.73 -11.13 -19.47
C LEU A 290 7.87 -11.10 -18.21
N THR A 291 7.72 -12.25 -17.56
CA THR A 291 6.88 -12.42 -16.37
C THR A 291 7.69 -12.90 -15.18
N ILE A 292 7.37 -12.42 -13.98
CA ILE A 292 7.92 -12.93 -12.71
C ILE A 292 6.79 -13.57 -11.91
N TRP A 293 6.98 -14.84 -11.56
CA TRP A 293 6.02 -15.66 -10.83
C TRP A 293 6.51 -15.96 -9.42
N ASN A 294 5.58 -15.90 -8.46
CA ASN A 294 5.79 -16.46 -7.13
C ASN A 294 5.49 -17.96 -7.14
N THR A 295 6.49 -18.79 -6.89
CA THR A 295 6.35 -20.24 -6.77
C THR A 295 5.66 -20.69 -5.48
N LYS A 296 5.77 -19.92 -4.38
CA LYS A 296 5.19 -20.26 -3.08
C LYS A 296 3.68 -20.04 -3.04
N PHE A 297 3.23 -18.93 -3.64
CA PHE A 297 1.82 -18.55 -3.70
C PHE A 297 1.18 -18.82 -5.07
N GLN A 298 1.96 -19.31 -6.04
CA GLN A 298 1.51 -19.60 -7.41
C GLN A 298 0.84 -18.40 -8.10
N THR A 299 1.40 -17.21 -7.92
CA THR A 299 0.83 -15.94 -8.41
C THR A 299 1.77 -15.23 -9.35
N LEU A 300 1.23 -14.64 -10.41
CA LEU A 300 1.95 -13.70 -11.26
C LEU A 300 2.15 -12.39 -10.49
N GLN A 301 3.39 -11.92 -10.33
CA GLN A 301 3.67 -10.67 -9.63
C GLN A 301 3.79 -9.48 -10.58
N THR A 302 4.46 -9.66 -11.71
CA THR A 302 4.65 -8.58 -12.68
C THR A 302 4.87 -9.16 -14.07
N SER A 303 4.45 -8.40 -15.08
CA SER A 303 4.58 -8.73 -16.50
C SER A 303 5.01 -7.48 -17.26
N LYS A 304 5.88 -7.65 -18.26
CA LYS A 304 6.29 -6.60 -19.19
C LYS A 304 6.14 -7.10 -20.60
N GLU A 305 5.31 -6.43 -21.39
CA GLU A 305 5.08 -6.75 -22.79
C GLU A 305 6.27 -6.33 -23.66
N LEU A 306 6.58 -7.16 -24.64
CA LEU A 306 7.72 -7.04 -25.55
C LEU A 306 7.22 -7.10 -27.01
N PRO A 307 6.85 -5.94 -27.60
CA PRO A 307 6.15 -5.91 -28.88
C PRO A 307 7.01 -6.29 -30.09
N LEU A 308 8.34 -6.19 -30.00
CA LEU A 308 9.28 -6.47 -31.11
C LEU A 308 9.72 -7.94 -31.19
N GLY A 309 9.13 -8.83 -30.38
CA GLY A 309 9.53 -10.23 -30.25
C GLY A 309 10.93 -10.43 -29.68
N THR A 310 11.26 -11.67 -29.34
CA THR A 310 12.55 -12.07 -28.75
C THR A 310 13.10 -13.34 -29.40
N SER A 311 14.35 -13.69 -29.08
CA SER A 311 14.96 -14.95 -29.50
C SER A 311 14.59 -16.14 -28.61
N GLY A 312 13.83 -15.90 -27.53
CA GLY A 312 13.54 -16.89 -26.50
C GLY A 312 14.72 -17.24 -25.59
N GLN A 313 15.76 -16.40 -25.55
CA GLN A 313 16.86 -16.52 -24.61
C GLN A 313 16.76 -15.45 -23.50
N LEU A 314 16.84 -15.89 -22.25
CA LEU A 314 16.84 -15.05 -21.05
C LEU A 314 18.03 -15.43 -20.17
N TRP A 315 18.78 -14.44 -19.73
CA TRP A 315 19.83 -14.58 -18.73
C TRP A 315 19.50 -13.72 -17.52
N CYS A 316 19.86 -14.19 -16.32
CA CYS A 316 19.69 -13.46 -15.07
C CYS A 316 21.02 -13.43 -14.33
N TYR A 317 21.57 -12.23 -14.13
CA TYR A 317 22.79 -12.04 -13.37
C TYR A 317 22.62 -10.85 -12.42
N GLY A 318 22.81 -11.10 -11.12
CA GLY A 318 22.47 -10.12 -10.09
C GLY A 318 20.99 -9.73 -10.18
N GLU A 319 20.68 -8.44 -10.09
CA GLU A 319 19.31 -7.90 -10.14
C GLU A 319 18.89 -7.47 -11.56
N LYS A 320 19.41 -8.15 -12.58
CA LYS A 320 19.25 -7.76 -14.00
C LYS A 320 18.90 -8.95 -14.88
N PHE A 321 17.87 -8.77 -15.70
CA PHE A 321 17.54 -9.64 -16.82
C PHE A 321 18.18 -9.13 -18.09
N PHE A 322 18.70 -10.05 -18.89
CA PHE A 322 19.23 -9.80 -20.23
C PHE A 322 18.49 -10.68 -21.22
N PHE A 323 18.01 -10.09 -22.31
CA PHE A 323 17.37 -10.82 -23.39
C PHE A 323 17.44 -10.00 -24.67
N THR A 324 17.30 -10.66 -25.81
CA THR A 324 17.25 -9.97 -27.10
C THR A 324 15.83 -9.51 -27.38
N HIS A 325 15.63 -8.22 -27.68
CA HIS A 325 14.35 -7.64 -28.07
C HIS A 325 14.48 -7.03 -29.46
N GLY A 326 13.80 -7.61 -30.46
CA GLY A 326 14.03 -7.25 -31.86
C GLY A 326 15.48 -7.49 -32.31
N LYS A 327 16.24 -6.40 -32.55
CA LYS A 327 17.66 -6.44 -32.96
C LYS A 327 18.60 -5.85 -31.91
N VAL A 328 18.16 -5.73 -30.67
CA VAL A 328 18.96 -5.15 -29.59
C VAL A 328 19.03 -6.10 -28.40
N LEU A 329 20.13 -6.05 -27.67
CA LEU A 329 20.25 -6.68 -26.36
C LEU A 329 19.71 -5.72 -25.32
N THR A 330 18.63 -6.10 -24.64
CA THR A 330 17.93 -5.28 -23.66
C THR A 330 18.23 -5.78 -22.26
N VAL A 331 18.42 -4.82 -21.34
CA VAL A 331 18.61 -5.06 -19.92
C VAL A 331 17.40 -4.53 -19.17
N VAL A 332 16.84 -5.35 -18.29
CA VAL A 332 15.75 -4.96 -17.38
C VAL A 332 16.20 -5.19 -15.96
N ILE A 333 16.24 -4.13 -15.17
CA ILE A 333 16.49 -4.23 -13.73
C ILE A 333 15.20 -4.70 -13.06
N TYR A 334 15.30 -5.63 -12.13
CA TYR A 334 14.16 -6.06 -11.33
C TYR A 334 14.43 -5.88 -9.85
N LYS A 335 13.39 -5.53 -9.10
CA LYS A 335 13.40 -5.53 -7.64
C LYS A 335 12.51 -6.66 -7.17
N CYS A 336 13.08 -7.61 -6.45
CA CYS A 336 12.35 -8.76 -5.92
C CYS A 336 12.40 -8.76 -4.40
N GLU A 337 11.24 -8.55 -3.76
CA GLU A 337 11.13 -8.68 -2.30
C GLU A 337 10.88 -10.11 -1.88
N THR A 338 11.27 -10.46 -0.65
CA THR A 338 11.01 -11.77 -0.06
C THR A 338 9.53 -12.12 -0.11
N SER A 339 9.21 -13.37 -0.46
CA SER A 339 7.83 -13.82 -0.59
C SER A 339 7.06 -13.68 0.74
N SER A 340 6.05 -12.79 0.77
CA SER A 340 5.15 -12.63 1.90
C SER A 340 3.71 -12.59 1.43
N LEU A 341 2.78 -13.01 2.29
CA LEU A 341 1.34 -12.93 1.98
C LEU A 341 0.91 -11.47 1.77
N ALA A 342 1.46 -10.54 2.55
CA ALA A 342 1.20 -9.11 2.38
C ALA A 342 1.64 -8.59 1.01
N ALA A 343 2.79 -9.05 0.50
CA ALA A 343 3.26 -8.71 -0.84
C ALA A 343 2.38 -9.33 -1.94
N ALA A 344 1.94 -10.59 -1.77
CA ALA A 344 1.08 -11.27 -2.74
C ALA A 344 -0.33 -10.64 -2.84
N VAL A 345 -0.84 -10.10 -1.72
CA VAL A 345 -2.19 -9.49 -1.63
C VAL A 345 -2.15 -7.98 -1.88
N GLY A 346 -0.98 -7.40 -2.20
CA GLY A 346 -0.84 -5.96 -2.45
C GLY A 346 -1.03 -5.06 -1.22
N LYS A 347 -0.90 -5.63 -0.01
CA LYS A 347 -1.03 -4.89 1.27
C LYS A 347 0.30 -4.40 1.83
N LEU A 348 1.42 -4.74 1.20
CA LEU A 348 2.72 -4.27 1.63
C LEU A 348 2.85 -2.79 1.27
N LYS A 349 3.10 -1.94 2.27
CA LYS A 349 3.43 -0.53 2.04
C LYS A 349 4.77 -0.48 1.31
N ASP A 350 4.80 0.07 0.10
CA ASP A 350 6.05 0.41 -0.55
C ASP A 350 6.83 1.37 0.34
N SER A 351 7.96 0.90 0.85
CA SER A 351 8.87 1.70 1.68
C SER A 351 9.60 2.80 0.86
N GLN A 352 9.31 2.91 -0.45
CA GLN A 352 9.80 3.96 -1.35
C GLN A 352 8.67 4.70 -2.10
N ALA A 353 7.46 4.79 -1.55
CA ALA A 353 6.46 5.73 -2.06
C ALA A 353 6.76 7.16 -1.53
N SER A 354 7.84 7.77 -2.05
CA SER A 354 8.01 9.24 -2.00
C SER A 354 7.51 9.94 -3.25
N ASP A 355 6.85 9.22 -4.16
CA ASP A 355 6.10 9.83 -5.25
C ASP A 355 4.60 9.69 -4.99
N ILE A 356 3.93 10.82 -5.12
CA ILE A 356 2.50 11.04 -4.93
C ILE A 356 1.72 9.94 -5.66
N SER A 357 1.19 8.97 -4.92
CA SER A 357 0.15 8.10 -5.44
C SER A 357 -1.06 8.99 -5.67
N SER A 358 -1.37 9.30 -6.93
CA SER A 358 -2.67 9.83 -7.31
C SER A 358 -3.71 8.82 -6.82
N PHE A 359 -4.51 9.22 -5.84
CA PHE A 359 -5.65 8.44 -5.38
C PHE A 359 -6.53 8.09 -6.59
N VAL A 360 -6.78 6.80 -6.81
CA VAL A 360 -7.79 6.36 -7.76
C VAL A 360 -9.15 6.71 -7.17
N ASN A 361 -9.81 7.70 -7.76
CA ASN A 361 -11.17 8.06 -7.43
C ASN A 361 -12.13 7.03 -8.05
N TRP A 362 -12.71 6.17 -7.23
CA TRP A 362 -13.66 5.15 -7.67
C TRP A 362 -15.02 5.72 -8.13
N ASN A 363 -15.25 7.04 -7.98
CA ASN A 363 -16.51 7.69 -8.35
C ASN A 363 -16.57 8.23 -9.79
N THR A 364 -15.56 7.98 -10.64
CA THR A 364 -15.54 8.41 -12.05
C THR A 364 -15.81 7.29 -13.06
N LEU A 365 -16.25 6.11 -12.62
CA LEU A 365 -16.75 5.06 -13.53
C LEU A 365 -18.25 5.23 -13.75
N GLY A 366 -18.59 6.25 -14.52
CA GLY A 366 -19.92 6.49 -15.08
C GLY A 366 -19.75 7.23 -16.39
N ASP A 367 -19.98 6.50 -17.48
CA ASP A 367 -20.16 6.92 -18.86
C ASP A 367 -18.92 7.14 -19.75
N GLU A 368 -18.81 6.16 -20.66
CA GLU A 368 -18.33 6.19 -22.05
C GLU A 368 -16.84 6.41 -22.35
N GLU A 369 -16.32 5.41 -23.06
CA GLU A 369 -15.05 5.35 -23.78
C GLU A 369 -14.69 6.67 -24.44
N LEU A 370 -13.50 7.22 -24.15
CA LEU A 370 -12.67 7.87 -25.15
C LEU A 370 -11.20 7.94 -24.67
N VAL A 371 -10.37 7.23 -25.41
CA VAL A 371 -8.90 7.22 -25.45
C VAL A 371 -8.26 8.56 -25.06
N VAL A 372 -7.50 8.61 -23.97
CA VAL A 372 -6.35 9.53 -23.82
C VAL A 372 -5.23 8.85 -23.02
N SER A 373 -4.19 8.47 -23.75
CA SER A 373 -2.84 8.18 -23.23
C SER A 373 -2.25 9.42 -22.56
N PHE A 374 -1.78 9.30 -21.31
CA PHE A 374 -0.94 10.31 -20.68
C PHE A 374 0.51 9.81 -20.58
N GLN A 375 1.36 10.32 -21.47
CA GLN A 375 2.83 10.26 -21.33
C GLN A 375 3.28 11.31 -20.29
N PRO A 376 4.21 10.98 -19.38
CA PRO A 376 4.87 11.98 -18.55
C PRO A 376 5.94 12.71 -19.38
N GLN A 377 5.77 14.02 -19.58
CA GLN A 377 6.76 14.86 -20.26
C GLN A 377 7.97 15.14 -19.36
N GLN A 378 9.13 14.66 -19.81
CA GLN A 378 10.44 15.12 -19.36
C GLN A 378 10.71 16.56 -19.82
N SER A 379 11.43 17.29 -18.98
CA SER A 379 11.99 18.62 -19.22
C SER A 379 13.00 18.63 -20.37
N THR A 380 12.92 19.58 -21.30
CA THR A 380 14.07 20.26 -21.92
C THR A 380 13.65 21.50 -22.74
N ALA A 381 14.64 22.36 -23.00
CA ALA A 381 14.57 23.78 -23.33
C ALA A 381 13.98 24.19 -24.70
N LEU A 382 13.32 25.36 -24.68
CA LEU A 382 13.24 26.43 -25.70
C LEU A 382 13.42 26.07 -27.19
N LYS A 383 12.34 26.24 -27.98
CA LYS A 383 12.30 27.08 -29.20
C LYS A 383 10.86 27.32 -29.68
N SER A 384 10.72 28.44 -30.39
CA SER A 384 9.52 29.22 -30.67
C SER A 384 8.77 28.86 -31.97
N GLU A 385 7.48 29.24 -32.00
CA GLU A 385 6.54 29.34 -33.14
C GLU A 385 6.00 28.02 -33.71
N SER A 386 4.74 27.85 -34.13
CA SER A 386 3.75 28.78 -34.69
C SER A 386 2.30 28.30 -34.51
N LYS A 387 1.39 29.27 -34.52
CA LYS A 387 -0.09 29.24 -34.39
C LYS A 387 -0.83 28.21 -35.28
N MET A 388 -1.87 27.61 -34.71
CA MET A 388 -3.14 27.36 -35.41
C MET A 388 -4.31 27.47 -34.42
N THR A 389 -5.25 28.32 -34.78
CA THR A 389 -6.37 28.84 -33.98
C THR A 389 -7.63 27.98 -34.17
N LEU A 390 -8.31 27.63 -33.08
CA LEU A 390 -9.76 27.41 -33.12
C LEU A 390 -10.46 28.27 -32.07
N ARG A 391 -11.48 28.98 -32.57
CA ARG A 391 -12.15 30.12 -31.97
C ARG A 391 -13.13 29.65 -30.89
N SER A 392 -12.96 30.15 -29.67
CA SER A 392 -14.05 30.22 -28.67
C SER A 392 -14.38 31.69 -28.38
N ARG A 393 -15.66 31.90 -28.15
CA ARG A 393 -16.44 33.13 -28.23
C ARG A 393 -16.05 34.12 -27.12
N ARG A 394 -15.76 35.35 -27.55
CA ARG A 394 -15.32 36.49 -26.74
C ARG A 394 -16.47 37.04 -25.91
N ASN A 395 -16.46 36.83 -24.59
CA ASN A 395 -16.90 37.81 -23.60
C ASN A 395 -15.69 38.16 -22.74
N SER A 396 -15.54 39.45 -22.43
CA SER A 396 -14.32 40.13 -22.01
C SER A 396 -13.64 39.57 -20.74
N VAL A 397 -12.50 38.91 -20.92
CA VAL A 397 -11.50 38.67 -19.87
C VAL A 397 -10.51 39.83 -19.89
N THR A 398 -10.57 40.71 -18.90
CA THR A 398 -9.45 41.54 -18.50
C THR A 398 -8.31 40.63 -18.05
N LYS A 399 -7.12 40.81 -18.63
CA LYS A 399 -5.89 40.08 -18.29
C LYS A 399 -5.65 40.11 -16.76
N VAL A 400 -5.89 38.99 -16.07
CA VAL A 400 -5.36 38.75 -14.73
C VAL A 400 -4.00 38.08 -14.90
N GLN A 401 -2.97 38.90 -15.04
CA GLN A 401 -1.59 38.49 -14.75
C GLN A 401 -1.36 38.64 -13.24
N SER A 402 -0.81 37.61 -12.61
CA SER A 402 -0.08 37.56 -11.33
C SER A 402 -0.86 37.59 -10.00
N ASP A 403 -1.18 36.39 -9.47
CA ASP A 403 -1.50 36.22 -8.04
C ASP A 403 -0.62 35.17 -7.31
N THR A 404 -0.03 34.19 -8.01
CA THR A 404 0.94 33.23 -7.43
C THR A 404 2.23 33.90 -6.93
N SER A 405 2.58 35.07 -7.47
CA SER A 405 3.79 35.82 -7.08
C SER A 405 3.63 36.55 -5.73
N LYS A 406 2.41 36.84 -5.27
CA LYS A 406 2.18 37.60 -4.01
C LYS A 406 2.22 36.68 -2.79
N VAL A 407 1.60 35.49 -2.87
CA VAL A 407 1.60 34.50 -1.77
C VAL A 407 3.03 34.11 -1.38
N GLY A 408 3.91 33.90 -2.36
CA GLY A 408 5.33 33.61 -2.14
C GLY A 408 6.13 34.76 -1.50
N GLN A 409 5.70 36.03 -1.66
CA GLN A 409 6.29 37.18 -0.98
C GLN A 409 5.82 37.26 0.47
N ILE A 410 4.54 37.03 0.72
CA ILE A 410 3.94 37.01 2.07
C ILE A 410 4.56 35.92 2.94
N LEU A 411 4.79 34.72 2.38
CA LEU A 411 5.46 33.62 3.08
C LEU A 411 6.90 33.93 3.50
N LYS A 412 7.61 34.77 2.73
CA LYS A 412 8.94 35.25 3.10
C LYS A 412 8.85 36.33 4.18
N ASN A 413 7.89 37.25 4.07
CA ASN A 413 7.67 38.31 5.06
C ASN A 413 7.16 37.78 6.41
N ILE A 414 6.48 36.63 6.43
CA ILE A 414 6.01 35.98 7.66
C ILE A 414 7.17 35.61 8.59
N LYS A 415 8.41 35.45 8.13
CA LYS A 415 9.54 35.07 9.01
C LYS A 415 10.03 36.20 9.91
N ASP A 416 10.01 37.45 9.43
CA ASP A 416 10.78 38.55 10.07
C ASP A 416 9.92 39.75 10.55
N THR A 417 8.62 39.78 10.28
CA THR A 417 7.78 41.01 10.47
C THR A 417 6.91 40.96 11.74
N SER A 418 6.51 42.11 12.31
CA SER A 418 5.65 42.21 13.50
C SER A 418 4.19 41.78 13.24
N ALA A 419 3.50 41.27 14.26
CA ALA A 419 2.15 40.67 14.16
C ALA A 419 1.09 41.59 13.51
N THR A 420 1.08 42.88 13.84
CA THR A 420 0.07 43.83 13.34
C THR A 420 0.17 44.11 11.84
N VAL A 421 1.39 44.18 11.29
CA VAL A 421 1.65 44.42 9.86
C VAL A 421 1.24 43.20 9.03
N ILE A 422 1.48 42.00 9.56
CA ILE A 422 1.08 40.74 8.94
C ILE A 422 -0.44 40.60 8.94
N GLU A 423 -1.12 40.96 10.03
CA GLU A 423 -2.59 40.92 10.09
C GLU A 423 -3.23 41.86 9.05
N ASP A 424 -2.69 43.07 8.85
CA ASP A 424 -3.20 44.02 7.85
C ASP A 424 -2.94 43.58 6.40
N GLU A 425 -1.75 43.04 6.09
CA GLU A 425 -1.44 42.49 4.76
C GLU A 425 -2.35 41.29 4.42
N LEU A 426 -2.57 40.40 5.37
CA LEU A 426 -3.43 39.24 5.19
C LEU A 426 -4.91 39.64 5.07
N ARG A 427 -5.36 40.66 5.82
CA ARG A 427 -6.71 41.22 5.71
C ARG A 427 -6.98 41.81 4.33
N GLN A 428 -5.97 42.41 3.69
CA GLN A 428 -6.08 42.89 2.31
C GLN A 428 -6.17 41.78 1.27
N LEU A 429 -5.50 40.63 1.47
CA LEU A 429 -5.63 39.48 0.58
C LEU A 429 -7.03 38.87 0.61
N LEU A 430 -7.61 38.79 1.81
CA LEU A 430 -8.94 38.24 2.04
C LEU A 430 -10.06 39.08 1.44
N LEU A 431 -9.85 40.39 1.26
CA LEU A 431 -10.81 41.28 0.62
C LEU A 431 -10.72 41.24 -0.92
N LYS A 432 -9.65 40.68 -1.50
CA LYS A 432 -9.36 40.75 -2.94
C LYS A 432 -9.58 39.44 -3.72
N ALA A 433 -9.87 38.32 -3.06
CA ALA A 433 -9.79 37.00 -3.69
C ALA A 433 -11.17 36.36 -3.98
N GLN A 434 -11.61 36.44 -5.24
CA GLN A 434 -12.27 35.31 -5.90
C GLN A 434 -11.17 34.52 -6.62
N MET A 435 -10.47 33.65 -5.89
CA MET A 435 -9.39 32.82 -6.46
C MET A 435 -9.85 31.37 -6.56
N PRO A 436 -9.51 30.63 -7.65
CA PRO A 436 -9.52 29.18 -7.59
C PRO A 436 -8.47 28.73 -6.55
N ASP A 437 -8.77 27.69 -5.77
CA ASP A 437 -7.89 27.14 -4.71
C ASP A 437 -7.64 28.06 -3.48
N PHE A 438 -8.59 28.93 -3.17
CA PHE A 438 -8.53 29.81 -1.99
C PHE A 438 -8.33 29.04 -0.67
N GLN A 439 -9.01 27.89 -0.49
CA GLN A 439 -8.91 27.06 0.71
C GLN A 439 -7.51 26.47 0.93
N ALA A 440 -6.89 25.91 -0.12
CA ALA A 440 -5.54 25.35 -0.04
C ALA A 440 -4.48 26.44 0.21
N THR A 441 -4.66 27.61 -0.40
CA THR A 441 -3.76 28.75 -0.22
C THR A 441 -3.83 29.32 1.19
N ILE A 442 -5.03 29.46 1.76
CA ILE A 442 -5.22 29.87 3.15
C ILE A 442 -4.65 28.81 4.09
N GLY A 443 -4.93 27.52 3.85
CA GLY A 443 -4.35 26.41 4.62
C GLY A 443 -2.83 26.54 4.72
N TYR A 444 -2.15 26.72 3.59
CA TYR A 444 -0.69 26.89 3.54
C TYR A 444 -0.19 28.11 4.31
N VAL A 445 -0.88 29.26 4.21
CA VAL A 445 -0.55 30.47 4.98
C VAL A 445 -0.73 30.25 6.48
N ILE A 446 -1.81 29.57 6.89
CA ILE A 446 -2.07 29.24 8.29
C ILE A 446 -1.02 28.27 8.82
N THR A 447 -0.64 27.23 8.07
CA THR A 447 0.45 26.32 8.46
C THR A 447 1.77 27.09 8.64
N ALA A 448 2.08 28.03 7.76
CA ALA A 448 3.27 28.86 7.88
C ALA A 448 3.23 29.78 9.12
N LEU A 449 2.08 30.38 9.42
CA LEU A 449 1.88 31.18 10.64
C LEU A 449 2.00 30.32 11.91
N ILE A 450 1.42 29.13 11.93
CA ILE A 450 1.49 28.21 13.06
C ILE A 450 2.93 27.72 13.29
N ASN A 451 3.68 27.42 12.22
CA ASN A 451 5.09 27.08 12.31
C ASN A 451 5.91 28.23 12.91
N ARG A 452 5.52 29.49 12.65
CA ARG A 452 6.08 30.64 13.36
C ARG A 452 5.66 30.68 14.84
N CYS A 453 4.39 30.43 15.17
CA CYS A 453 3.93 30.37 16.56
C CYS A 453 4.66 29.29 17.39
N LYS A 454 5.04 28.16 16.76
CA LYS A 454 5.83 27.09 17.39
C LYS A 454 7.28 27.52 17.65
N THR A 455 7.86 28.36 16.79
CA THR A 455 9.26 28.81 16.89
C THR A 455 9.42 30.07 17.73
N ASP A 456 8.45 30.97 17.71
CA ASP A 456 8.37 32.19 18.51
C ASP A 456 7.13 32.17 19.42
N PRO A 457 7.28 31.87 20.72
CA PRO A 457 6.16 31.77 21.63
C PRO A 457 5.49 33.11 21.96
N ALA A 458 6.12 34.25 21.65
CA ALA A 458 5.55 35.59 21.84
C ALA A 458 4.63 36.02 20.68
N PHE A 459 4.77 35.38 19.53
CA PHE A 459 3.97 35.65 18.33
C PHE A 459 2.71 34.77 18.31
N TYR A 460 1.53 35.39 18.42
CA TYR A 460 0.25 34.69 18.32
C TYR A 460 -0.84 35.60 17.70
N PRO A 461 -1.14 35.47 16.39
CA PRO A 461 -2.10 36.32 15.68
C PRO A 461 -3.54 35.86 15.92
N ARG A 462 -4.01 36.03 17.17
CA ARG A 462 -5.31 35.54 17.65
C ARG A 462 -6.49 36.03 16.81
N ASN A 463 -6.54 37.33 16.53
CA ASN A 463 -7.67 37.96 15.83
C ASN A 463 -7.78 37.46 14.39
N PHE A 464 -6.64 37.29 13.73
CA PHE A 464 -6.60 36.74 12.38
C PHE A 464 -7.06 35.28 12.33
N LEU A 465 -6.53 34.43 13.22
CA LEU A 465 -6.94 33.02 13.29
C LEU A 465 -8.44 32.88 13.53
N LEU A 466 -9.00 33.67 14.45
CA LEU A 466 -10.44 33.69 14.71
C LEU A 466 -11.27 34.09 13.48
N GLN A 467 -10.87 35.15 12.77
CA GLN A 467 -11.55 35.57 11.54
C GLN A 467 -11.48 34.50 10.45
N MET A 468 -10.40 33.73 10.37
CA MET A 468 -10.23 32.67 9.38
C MET A 468 -11.14 31.48 9.64
N VAL A 469 -11.20 31.01 10.88
CA VAL A 469 -12.10 29.89 11.22
C VAL A 469 -13.58 30.31 11.11
N GLN A 470 -13.92 31.57 11.40
CA GLN A 470 -15.30 32.06 11.28
C GLN A 470 -15.83 32.15 9.84
N LYS A 471 -14.97 32.38 8.84
CA LYS A 471 -15.38 32.55 7.43
C LYS A 471 -15.77 31.26 6.68
N ARG A 472 -15.88 30.11 7.38
CA ARG A 472 -16.41 28.81 6.91
C ARG A 472 -15.63 28.06 5.81
N GLU A 473 -14.31 28.23 5.70
CA GLU A 473 -13.54 27.66 4.58
C GLU A 473 -12.30 26.84 4.99
N LEU A 474 -12.25 26.38 6.25
CA LEU A 474 -11.11 25.63 6.78
C LEU A 474 -11.54 24.30 7.41
N SER A 475 -10.67 23.30 7.25
CA SER A 475 -10.75 21.97 7.83
C SER A 475 -9.49 21.67 8.65
N TYR A 476 -9.58 20.70 9.55
CA TYR A 476 -8.43 20.25 10.34
C TYR A 476 -7.33 19.70 9.45
N SER A 477 -7.67 18.93 8.40
CA SER A 477 -6.72 18.38 7.42
C SER A 477 -5.83 19.43 6.74
N LEU A 478 -6.33 20.65 6.54
CA LEU A 478 -5.56 21.76 5.95
C LEU A 478 -4.65 22.46 6.98
N CYS A 479 -4.94 22.35 8.28
CA CYS A 479 -4.20 23.01 9.34
C CYS A 479 -4.10 22.16 10.63
N PRO A 480 -3.45 20.98 10.58
CA PRO A 480 -3.51 19.99 11.66
C PRO A 480 -2.93 20.52 12.98
N ASP A 481 -1.94 21.41 12.90
CA ASP A 481 -1.25 21.95 14.07
C ASP A 481 -2.00 23.09 14.78
N LEU A 482 -3.08 23.62 14.20
CA LEU A 482 -3.75 24.81 14.74
C LEU A 482 -4.35 24.56 16.12
N MET A 483 -5.12 23.47 16.25
CA MET A 483 -5.77 23.12 17.51
C MET A 483 -4.77 22.67 18.57
N ALA A 484 -3.67 22.02 18.17
CA ALA A 484 -2.58 21.66 19.09
C ALA A 484 -1.92 22.90 19.72
N VAL A 485 -1.58 23.90 18.91
CA VAL A 485 -1.02 25.18 19.41
C VAL A 485 -2.05 25.96 20.23
N ALA A 486 -3.33 25.93 19.85
CA ALA A 486 -4.40 26.56 20.62
C ALA A 486 -4.60 25.89 22.00
N LEU A 487 -4.44 24.56 22.10
CA LEU A 487 -4.43 23.81 23.35
C LEU A 487 -3.24 24.18 24.24
N GLU A 488 -2.03 24.30 23.68
CA GLU A 488 -0.83 24.73 24.42
C GLU A 488 -0.97 26.15 24.99
N LYS A 489 -1.53 27.08 24.20
CA LYS A 489 -1.77 28.47 24.61
C LYS A 489 -3.04 28.65 25.46
N LYS A 490 -3.83 27.59 25.66
CA LYS A 490 -5.13 27.61 26.34
C LYS A 490 -6.10 28.66 25.76
N ASP A 491 -6.11 28.83 24.44
CA ASP A 491 -7.06 29.73 23.77
C ASP A 491 -8.42 29.06 23.58
N VAL A 492 -9.21 29.15 24.64
CA VAL A 492 -10.51 28.48 24.77
C VAL A 492 -11.52 28.94 23.70
N HIS A 493 -11.45 30.21 23.29
CA HIS A 493 -12.36 30.78 22.29
C HIS A 493 -12.10 30.22 20.89
N LEU A 494 -10.82 30.14 20.50
CA LEU A 494 -10.43 29.58 19.21
C LEU A 494 -10.78 28.10 19.13
N LEU A 495 -10.54 27.34 20.21
CA LEU A 495 -10.90 25.92 20.29
C LEU A 495 -12.42 25.71 20.16
N GLN A 496 -13.24 26.54 20.81
CA GLN A 496 -14.69 26.45 20.72
C GLN A 496 -15.17 26.64 19.27
N ILE A 497 -14.62 27.62 18.55
CA ILE A 497 -14.99 27.88 17.15
C ILE A 497 -14.48 26.76 16.23
N CYS A 498 -13.26 26.25 16.45
CA CYS A 498 -12.74 25.10 15.70
C CYS A 498 -13.64 23.88 15.86
N LEU A 499 -14.03 23.53 17.09
CA LEU A 499 -14.93 22.39 17.37
C LEU A 499 -16.29 22.52 16.68
N GLN A 500 -16.80 23.73 16.52
CA GLN A 500 -18.08 23.99 15.86
C GLN A 500 -18.00 24.04 14.32
N ARG A 501 -16.81 24.28 13.76
CA ARG A 501 -16.66 24.58 12.33
C ARG A 501 -15.89 23.52 11.55
N PHE A 502 -14.95 22.83 12.16
CA PHE A 502 -14.14 21.82 11.47
C PHE A 502 -14.92 20.51 11.36
N PRO A 503 -15.10 19.96 10.15
CA PRO A 503 -15.84 18.72 9.93
C PRO A 503 -15.03 17.45 10.23
N ASP A 504 -13.70 17.55 10.31
CA ASP A 504 -12.75 16.43 10.25
C ASP A 504 -11.74 16.44 11.42
N ILE A 505 -12.22 16.77 12.62
CA ILE A 505 -11.39 16.80 13.83
C ILE A 505 -11.12 15.37 14.32
N PRO A 506 -9.85 14.96 14.52
CA PRO A 506 -9.53 13.66 15.10
C PRO A 506 -10.03 13.53 16.54
N GLU A 507 -10.50 12.34 16.91
CA GLU A 507 -11.02 12.05 18.25
C GLU A 507 -10.00 12.30 19.37
N GLU A 508 -8.70 12.12 19.09
CA GLU A 508 -7.61 12.44 20.01
C GLU A 508 -7.62 13.93 20.42
N ILE A 509 -7.84 14.83 19.45
CA ILE A 509 -7.87 16.28 19.68
C ILE A 509 -9.17 16.69 20.37
N THR A 510 -10.29 16.08 20.00
CA THR A 510 -11.58 16.27 20.68
C THR A 510 -11.49 15.88 22.16
N TYR A 511 -10.87 14.74 22.47
CA TYR A 511 -10.60 14.32 23.85
C TYR A 511 -9.64 15.29 24.56
N ALA A 512 -8.57 15.75 23.89
CA ALA A 512 -7.66 16.73 24.47
C ALA A 512 -8.38 18.04 24.85
N CYS A 513 -9.30 18.50 24.00
CA CYS A 513 -10.17 19.65 24.31
C CYS A 513 -11.05 19.37 25.53
N LEU A 514 -11.74 18.22 25.56
CA LEU A 514 -12.58 17.81 26.69
C LEU A 514 -11.81 17.80 28.01
N LYS A 515 -10.62 17.18 28.02
CA LYS A 515 -9.74 17.09 29.19
C LYS A 515 -9.31 18.47 29.69
N VAL A 516 -8.92 19.36 28.78
CA VAL A 516 -8.54 20.74 29.12
C VAL A 516 -9.74 21.50 29.68
N PHE A 517 -10.90 21.45 29.02
CA PHE A 517 -12.11 22.15 29.48
C PHE A 517 -12.59 21.66 30.85
N LEU A 518 -12.50 20.36 31.13
CA LEU A 518 -12.84 19.80 32.44
C LEU A 518 -11.83 20.21 33.53
N SER A 519 -10.55 20.41 33.17
CA SER A 519 -9.47 20.77 34.10
C SER A 519 -9.33 22.27 34.40
N ILE A 520 -9.91 23.15 33.57
CA ILE A 520 -9.86 24.60 33.80
C ILE A 520 -10.75 24.98 35.00
N SER A 521 -10.24 25.88 35.84
CA SER A 521 -10.98 26.47 36.97
C SER A 521 -11.98 27.52 36.49
N GLU A 522 -13.15 27.60 37.13
CA GLU A 522 -14.22 28.55 36.79
C GLU A 522 -13.74 30.02 36.87
N ASP A 523 -12.87 30.36 37.83
CA ASP A 523 -12.28 31.72 37.98
C ASP A 523 -11.50 32.21 36.75
N TYR A 524 -10.92 31.29 35.98
CA TYR A 524 -10.18 31.61 34.76
C TYR A 524 -11.15 31.81 33.59
N LEU A 525 -12.26 31.06 33.58
CA LEU A 525 -13.27 31.14 32.54
C LEU A 525 -14.05 32.45 32.59
N GLU A 526 -14.24 33.05 33.77
CA GLU A 526 -14.87 34.38 33.93
C GLU A 526 -14.11 35.51 33.21
N ARG A 527 -12.83 35.32 32.90
CA ARG A 527 -11.99 36.29 32.19
C ARG A 527 -11.86 36.03 30.69
N THR A 528 -12.33 34.88 30.19
CA THR A 528 -12.23 34.49 28.78
C THR A 528 -13.51 34.72 27.99
N ASP A 529 -13.38 35.21 26.76
CA ASP A 529 -14.47 35.35 25.79
C ASP A 529 -14.95 33.97 25.32
N VAL A 530 -16.15 33.56 25.70
CA VAL A 530 -16.76 32.26 25.35
C VAL A 530 -18.12 32.56 24.75
N ASN A 531 -18.41 31.96 23.60
CA ASN A 531 -19.72 32.12 22.98
C ASN A 531 -20.76 31.33 23.79
N LEU A 532 -21.69 32.06 24.42
CA LEU A 532 -22.74 31.51 25.30
C LEU A 532 -24.02 31.10 24.56
N GLU A 533 -24.10 31.24 23.23
CA GLU A 533 -25.31 30.96 22.43
C GLU A 533 -25.89 29.54 22.65
N SER A 534 -25.06 28.58 23.04
CA SER A 534 -25.47 27.19 23.36
C SER A 534 -26.06 27.01 24.76
N VAL A 535 -26.04 28.04 25.61
CA VAL A 535 -26.34 27.98 27.05
C VAL A 535 -27.40 29.01 27.47
N ILE A 536 -27.52 30.12 26.73
CA ILE A 536 -28.45 31.24 26.99
C ILE A 536 -29.91 30.79 27.20
N CYS A 537 -30.28 29.62 26.67
CA CYS A 537 -31.68 29.20 26.64
C CYS A 537 -32.15 28.34 27.82
N TYR A 538 -31.29 27.87 28.73
CA TYR A 538 -31.69 26.98 29.84
C TYR A 538 -30.86 27.11 31.12
N ILE A 539 -29.87 28.00 31.16
CA ILE A 539 -29.30 28.45 32.43
C ILE A 539 -29.95 29.79 32.72
N ASP A 540 -30.71 29.88 33.82
CA ASP A 540 -31.31 31.12 34.27
C ASP A 540 -30.21 32.13 34.63
N ILE A 541 -29.87 32.99 33.66
CA ILE A 541 -29.07 34.18 33.92
C ILE A 541 -30.03 35.19 34.54
N ASP A 542 -30.04 35.23 35.87
CA ASP A 542 -30.79 36.11 36.76
C ASP A 542 -31.20 37.45 36.10
N PRO A 543 -32.43 37.57 35.56
CA PRO A 543 -32.93 38.83 35.06
C PRO A 543 -33.66 39.51 36.22
N LYS A 544 -32.97 40.40 36.91
CA LYS A 544 -33.67 41.41 37.73
C LYS A 544 -34.70 42.11 36.83
N ASP A 545 -35.94 42.10 37.30
CA ASP A 545 -37.12 42.81 36.81
C ASP A 545 -37.78 42.28 35.53
N LYS A 546 -38.78 41.39 35.70
CA LYS A 546 -40.17 41.63 35.28
C LYS A 546 -41.09 40.47 35.68
N GLU A 547 -41.96 40.74 36.64
CA GLU A 547 -43.15 39.94 36.91
C GLU A 547 -44.05 39.89 35.67
N VAL A 548 -44.34 38.69 35.15
CA VAL A 548 -45.56 38.43 34.39
C VAL A 548 -46.10 37.07 34.82
N LYS A 549 -47.24 37.10 35.51
CA LYS A 549 -48.06 35.95 35.87
C LYS A 549 -48.60 35.29 34.60
N THR A 550 -48.50 33.97 34.50
CA THR A 550 -49.35 33.18 33.60
C THR A 550 -49.86 31.94 34.32
N GLU A 551 -51.17 31.79 34.26
CA GLU A 551 -52.03 30.85 34.95
C GLU A 551 -51.69 29.39 34.63
N VAL A 552 -51.57 28.57 35.68
CA VAL A 552 -51.49 27.11 35.59
C VAL A 552 -52.91 26.58 35.44
N VAL A 553 -53.19 25.93 34.31
CA VAL A 553 -54.39 25.10 34.16
C VAL A 553 -54.03 23.69 34.63
N GLU A 554 -54.51 23.33 35.82
CA GLU A 554 -54.51 21.96 36.31
C GLU A 554 -55.40 21.09 35.41
N ASN A 555 -54.85 20.02 34.85
CA ASN A 555 -55.64 18.88 34.39
C ASN A 555 -55.29 17.68 35.27
N GLY A 556 -56.30 17.25 36.03
CA GLY A 556 -56.19 16.25 37.07
C GLY A 556 -55.84 14.86 36.58
N PHE A 557 -54.89 14.23 37.28
CA PHE A 557 -54.85 12.80 37.52
C PHE A 557 -54.18 12.59 38.89
N ASN A 558 -54.99 12.58 39.94
CA ASN A 558 -54.61 11.94 41.20
C ASN A 558 -54.93 10.45 41.06
N THR A 559 -53.97 9.59 41.38
CA THR A 559 -54.28 8.20 41.70
C THR A 559 -53.43 7.80 42.88
N GLU A 560 -54.01 8.01 44.06
CA GLU A 560 -53.70 7.30 45.28
C GLU A 560 -53.84 5.80 44.99
N LEU A 561 -52.80 5.00 45.22
CA LEU A 561 -52.93 3.57 45.51
C LEU A 561 -51.83 3.14 46.50
N GLU A 562 -52.27 3.12 47.75
CA GLU A 562 -52.06 2.10 48.79
C GLU A 562 -50.64 1.64 49.12
N GLU A 563 -50.22 2.08 50.30
CA GLU A 563 -49.19 1.48 51.15
C GLU A 563 -49.57 0.05 51.55
N ASP A 564 -48.61 -0.86 51.49
CA ASP A 564 -48.59 -2.04 52.36
C ASP A 564 -47.28 -2.02 53.15
N SER A 565 -47.46 -1.87 54.46
CA SER A 565 -46.47 -1.66 55.51
C SER A 565 -45.78 -2.97 55.91
N CYS A 566 -44.49 -2.89 56.29
CA CYS A 566 -44.04 -3.45 57.57
C CYS A 566 -42.75 -2.74 58.05
N ASP A 567 -42.87 -2.21 59.25
CA ASP A 567 -42.02 -1.29 60.00
C ASP A 567 -40.60 -1.76 60.38
N ASN A 568 -39.70 -0.78 60.54
CA ASN A 568 -39.11 -0.48 61.85
C ASN A 568 -38.42 0.90 61.90
N THR A 569 -39.23 1.89 62.30
CA THR A 569 -39.01 3.00 63.25
C THR A 569 -37.67 3.76 63.42
N VAL A 570 -37.88 5.09 63.55
CA VAL A 570 -37.06 6.15 64.22
C VAL A 570 -35.98 6.79 63.33
N SER A 571 -35.96 8.09 63.00
CA SER A 571 -36.62 9.30 63.52
C SER A 571 -36.58 10.42 62.48
N LYS A 572 -37.64 11.24 62.44
CA LYS A 572 -37.74 12.53 61.75
C LYS A 572 -36.59 13.47 62.12
N GLU A 573 -36.02 14.14 61.12
CA GLU A 573 -35.90 15.59 61.13
C GLU A 573 -36.16 16.13 59.71
N MET A 574 -36.93 17.20 59.69
CA MET A 574 -37.58 17.81 58.54
C MET A 574 -36.76 19.02 58.12
N HIS A 575 -36.25 19.03 56.89
CA HIS A 575 -36.02 20.27 56.15
C HIS A 575 -36.42 20.06 54.69
N THR A 576 -37.63 20.54 54.40
CA THR A 576 -38.09 20.96 53.09
C THR A 576 -37.28 22.18 52.64
N THR A 577 -36.53 22.06 51.55
CA THR A 577 -36.17 23.17 50.67
C THR A 577 -36.25 22.65 49.25
N ASP A 578 -37.08 23.29 48.42
CA ASP A 578 -37.15 23.09 46.98
C ASP A 578 -35.74 23.24 46.39
N ASP A 579 -35.11 22.13 46.00
CA ASP A 579 -33.84 22.15 45.27
C ASP A 579 -34.13 22.59 43.83
N VAL A 580 -34.05 23.89 43.59
CA VAL A 580 -33.80 24.41 42.24
C VAL A 580 -32.47 23.79 41.80
N GLU A 581 -32.52 22.78 40.94
CA GLU A 581 -31.32 22.07 40.48
C GLU A 581 -30.38 23.06 39.75
N PHE A 582 -29.36 23.54 40.44
CA PHE A 582 -28.32 24.39 39.86
C PHE A 582 -27.41 23.56 38.93
N CYS A 583 -26.97 24.17 37.83
CA CYS A 583 -26.05 23.52 36.90
C CYS A 583 -24.76 23.09 37.63
N PRO A 584 -24.29 21.83 37.49
CA PRO A 584 -23.10 21.34 38.20
C PRO A 584 -21.79 21.95 37.69
N VAL A 585 -21.83 22.73 36.61
CA VAL A 585 -20.70 23.45 36.00
C VAL A 585 -21.11 24.88 35.69
N GLY A 586 -20.16 25.81 35.66
CA GLY A 586 -20.44 27.20 35.31
C GLY A 586 -20.94 27.36 33.87
N PRO A 587 -21.66 28.44 33.53
CA PRO A 587 -22.28 28.64 32.21
C PRO A 587 -21.26 28.66 31.06
N ARG A 588 -20.05 29.17 31.31
CA ARG A 588 -18.97 29.19 30.30
C ARG A 588 -18.38 27.81 30.07
N LYS A 589 -18.21 27.02 31.13
CA LYS A 589 -17.76 25.62 31.03
C LYS A 589 -18.80 24.77 30.31
N ALA A 590 -20.08 24.97 30.60
CA ALA A 590 -21.20 24.35 29.89
C ALA A 590 -21.13 24.61 28.37
N ALA A 591 -20.90 25.86 27.96
CA ALA A 591 -20.82 26.22 26.54
C ALA A 591 -19.69 25.52 25.78
N LEU A 592 -18.58 25.23 26.46
CA LEU A 592 -17.44 24.51 25.89
C LEU A 592 -17.68 23.01 25.81
N LEU A 593 -18.28 22.44 26.86
CA LEU A 593 -18.67 21.03 26.85
C LEU A 593 -19.70 20.77 25.76
N ASN A 594 -20.67 21.67 25.57
CA ASN A 594 -21.62 21.58 24.45
C ASN A 594 -20.91 21.60 23.09
N ALA A 595 -19.88 22.42 22.90
CA ALA A 595 -19.12 22.43 21.65
C ALA A 595 -18.45 21.07 21.37
N VAL A 596 -17.97 20.38 22.42
CA VAL A 596 -17.46 19.00 22.29
C VAL A 596 -18.58 18.03 21.93
N LEU A 597 -19.75 18.12 22.56
CA LEU A 597 -20.89 17.24 22.26
C LEU A 597 -21.39 17.35 20.82
N HIS A 598 -21.16 18.50 20.15
CA HIS A 598 -21.54 18.71 18.75
C HIS A 598 -20.50 18.22 17.74
N SER A 599 -19.28 17.91 18.20
CA SER A 599 -18.22 17.42 17.32
C SER A 599 -18.60 16.04 16.75
N ALA A 600 -18.28 15.81 15.47
CA ALA A 600 -18.44 14.49 14.88
C ALA A 600 -17.42 13.52 15.49
N TYR A 601 -17.86 12.32 15.85
CA TYR A 601 -16.99 11.31 16.43
C TYR A 601 -17.35 9.91 15.93
N SER A 602 -16.38 9.01 15.95
CA SER A 602 -16.59 7.58 15.84
C SER A 602 -16.39 6.89 17.19
N GLU A 603 -17.37 6.08 17.62
CA GLU A 603 -17.33 5.39 18.91
C GLU A 603 -16.08 4.51 19.07
N THR A 604 -15.64 3.82 18.01
CA THR A 604 -14.48 2.93 18.07
C THR A 604 -13.16 3.67 18.30
N PHE A 605 -13.06 4.91 17.84
CA PHE A 605 -11.85 5.72 17.97
C PHE A 605 -11.88 6.62 19.21
N LEU A 606 -13.05 7.10 19.63
CA LEU A 606 -13.18 7.95 20.83
C LEU A 606 -13.08 7.14 22.13
N LEU A 607 -13.64 5.92 22.17
CA LEU A 607 -13.72 5.10 23.39
C LEU A 607 -12.34 4.81 24.04
N PRO A 608 -11.28 4.44 23.30
CA PRO A 608 -9.94 4.28 23.87
C PRO A 608 -9.43 5.55 24.58
N HIS A 609 -9.62 6.72 23.99
CA HIS A 609 -9.16 7.99 24.57
C HIS A 609 -9.98 8.40 25.80
N LEU A 610 -11.28 8.14 25.82
CA LEU A 610 -12.13 8.42 26.98
C LEU A 610 -11.70 7.65 28.22
N LYS A 611 -11.15 6.44 28.09
CA LYS A 611 -10.63 5.64 29.22
C LYS A 611 -9.49 6.34 29.98
N ASP A 612 -8.78 7.25 29.34
CA ASP A 612 -7.68 8.01 29.96
C ASP A 612 -8.18 9.19 30.82
N LEU A 613 -9.49 9.46 30.84
CA LEU A 613 -10.09 10.50 31.69
C LEU A 613 -9.98 10.12 33.17
N SER A 614 -9.70 11.09 34.05
CA SER A 614 -9.68 10.81 35.50
C SER A 614 -11.10 10.52 36.02
N ALA A 615 -11.20 9.67 37.03
CA ALA A 615 -12.51 9.25 37.55
C ALA A 615 -13.35 10.41 38.11
N GLN A 616 -12.72 11.42 38.71
CA GLN A 616 -13.39 12.64 39.18
C GLN A 616 -13.96 13.48 38.03
N GLN A 617 -13.20 13.62 36.94
CA GLN A 617 -13.65 14.32 35.73
C GLN A 617 -14.78 13.55 35.04
N ALA A 618 -14.70 12.22 35.01
CA ALA A 618 -15.75 11.36 34.46
C ALA A 618 -17.06 11.50 35.24
N VAL A 619 -17.02 11.52 36.58
CA VAL A 619 -18.20 11.72 37.42
C VAL A 619 -18.78 13.13 37.24
N LEU A 620 -17.93 14.17 37.19
CA LEU A 620 -18.38 15.54 36.96
C LEU A 620 -19.04 15.70 35.59
N PHE A 621 -18.44 15.11 34.54
CA PHE A 621 -19.01 15.14 33.21
C PHE A 621 -20.32 14.35 33.12
N LEU A 622 -20.42 13.18 33.78
CA LEU A 622 -21.66 12.41 33.84
C LEU A 622 -22.78 13.15 34.57
N ARG A 623 -22.47 13.86 35.68
CA ARG A 623 -23.43 14.73 36.38
C ARG A 623 -23.94 15.85 35.48
N TYR A 624 -23.04 16.47 34.70
CA TYR A 624 -23.42 17.50 33.75
C TYR A 624 -24.31 16.95 32.62
N LEU A 625 -23.99 15.79 32.05
CA LEU A 625 -24.84 15.14 31.03
C LEU A 625 -26.22 14.77 31.59
N HIS A 626 -26.29 14.27 32.82
CA HIS A 626 -27.57 14.01 33.49
C HIS A 626 -28.40 15.30 33.67
N TYR A 627 -27.77 16.39 34.11
CA TYR A 627 -28.41 17.71 34.20
C TYR A 627 -28.95 18.20 32.85
N LEU A 628 -28.13 18.12 31.79
CA LEU A 628 -28.56 18.46 30.43
C LEU A 628 -29.74 17.62 29.98
N TYR A 629 -29.71 16.33 30.25
CA TYR A 629 -30.79 15.42 29.90
C TYR A 629 -32.11 15.82 30.57
N VAL A 630 -32.11 16.07 31.88
CA VAL A 630 -33.30 16.51 32.63
C VAL A 630 -33.85 17.82 32.05
N LYS A 631 -32.99 18.81 31.81
CA LYS A 631 -33.38 20.09 31.20
C LYS A 631 -33.90 19.97 29.76
N CYS A 632 -33.36 19.05 28.97
CA CYS A 632 -33.90 18.74 27.64
C CYS A 632 -35.27 18.07 27.71
N SER A 633 -35.55 17.28 28.76
CA SER A 633 -36.81 16.56 28.93
C SER A 633 -37.97 17.43 29.44
N GLU A 634 -37.67 18.51 30.17
CA GLU A 634 -38.68 19.46 30.67
C GLU A 634 -39.29 20.33 29.55
N LYS A 635 -38.58 20.52 28.43
CA LYS A 635 -39.08 21.29 27.28
C LYS A 635 -39.72 20.34 26.27
N ILE A 636 -40.98 20.59 25.94
CA ILE A 636 -41.84 19.78 25.05
C ILE A 636 -41.22 19.53 23.65
N ASN A 637 -40.24 20.33 23.24
CA ASN A 637 -39.49 20.13 22.01
C ASN A 637 -38.22 19.33 22.30
N THR A 638 -38.00 18.24 21.55
CA THR A 638 -36.77 17.42 21.56
C THR A 638 -35.49 18.19 21.18
N THR A 639 -35.62 19.48 20.88
CA THR A 639 -34.57 20.47 20.73
C THR A 639 -34.75 21.59 21.76
N LEU A 640 -33.74 21.80 22.61
CA LEU A 640 -33.65 23.02 23.41
C LEU A 640 -33.66 24.24 22.47
N PRO A 641 -34.34 25.36 22.81
CA PRO A 641 -34.21 26.58 22.02
C PRO A 641 -32.74 27.01 21.98
N GLY A 642 -32.24 27.44 20.82
CA GLY A 642 -30.83 27.83 20.59
C GLY A 642 -30.24 27.19 19.33
N VAL A 643 -29.34 27.89 18.63
CA VAL A 643 -28.78 27.47 17.33
C VAL A 643 -27.76 26.32 17.47
N LEU A 644 -27.23 26.07 18.68
CA LEU A 644 -26.11 25.15 18.97
C LEU A 644 -26.31 24.36 20.28
N CYS A 645 -27.54 23.89 20.55
CA CYS A 645 -27.84 23.10 21.76
C CYS A 645 -27.80 21.58 21.45
N PRO A 646 -27.21 20.75 22.35
CA PRO A 646 -27.09 19.32 22.08
C PRO A 646 -28.45 18.64 22.12
N THR A 647 -28.66 17.67 21.23
CA THR A 647 -29.91 16.89 21.19
C THR A 647 -29.95 15.85 22.29
N ILE A 648 -31.15 15.39 22.66
CA ILE A 648 -31.33 14.32 23.67
C ILE A 648 -30.54 13.05 23.26
N ASN A 649 -30.56 12.71 21.97
CA ASN A 649 -29.84 11.54 21.46
C ASN A 649 -28.33 11.68 21.65
N GLN A 650 -27.75 12.83 21.26
CA GLN A 650 -26.32 13.07 21.48
C GLN A 650 -25.95 12.99 22.97
N VAL A 651 -26.76 13.57 23.85
CA VAL A 651 -26.51 13.47 25.31
C VAL A 651 -26.54 12.02 25.78
N MET A 652 -27.52 11.23 25.33
CA MET A 652 -27.63 9.81 25.65
C MET A 652 -26.44 9.00 25.11
N ASP A 653 -26.02 9.23 23.87
CA ASP A 653 -24.90 8.53 23.25
C ASP A 653 -23.60 8.80 24.02
N TRP A 654 -23.35 10.06 24.40
CA TRP A 654 -22.20 10.43 25.23
C TRP A 654 -22.28 9.86 26.66
N MET A 655 -23.48 9.75 27.25
CA MET A 655 -23.67 9.08 28.53
C MET A 655 -23.34 7.59 28.44
N CYS A 656 -23.79 6.90 27.39
CA CYS A 656 -23.47 5.50 27.13
C CYS A 656 -21.96 5.30 26.96
N LEU A 657 -21.31 6.10 26.11
CA LEU A 657 -19.86 6.02 25.87
C LEU A 657 -19.04 6.25 27.14
N LEU A 658 -19.45 7.21 27.98
CA LEU A 658 -18.76 7.50 29.23
C LEU A 658 -18.91 6.36 30.24
N LEU A 659 -20.09 5.74 30.30
CA LEU A 659 -20.33 4.55 31.11
C LEU A 659 -19.52 3.37 30.57
N ASP A 660 -19.51 3.11 29.27
CA ASP A 660 -18.73 2.01 28.67
C ASP A 660 -17.22 2.17 28.92
N ALA A 661 -16.71 3.39 28.98
CA ALA A 661 -15.32 3.68 29.31
C ALA A 661 -14.99 3.47 30.80
N HIS A 662 -15.88 3.89 31.73
CA HIS A 662 -15.56 4.04 33.16
C HIS A 662 -16.44 3.25 34.13
N PHE A 663 -17.36 2.40 33.67
CA PHE A 663 -18.36 1.74 34.53
C PHE A 663 -17.73 1.02 35.73
N THR A 664 -16.71 0.20 35.50
CA THR A 664 -16.03 -0.56 36.57
C THR A 664 -15.42 0.34 37.63
N VAL A 665 -14.85 1.47 37.23
CA VAL A 665 -14.27 2.47 38.15
C VAL A 665 -15.38 3.23 38.88
N MET A 666 -16.46 3.61 38.18
CA MET A 666 -17.59 4.34 38.75
C MET A 666 -18.37 3.53 39.80
N VAL A 667 -18.55 2.21 39.61
CA VAL A 667 -19.22 1.36 40.61
C VAL A 667 -18.45 1.30 41.94
N MET A 668 -17.12 1.43 41.88
CA MET A 668 -16.26 1.40 43.07
C MET A 668 -16.25 2.75 43.81
N LEU A 669 -16.67 3.85 43.18
CA LEU A 669 -16.71 5.17 43.79
C LEU A 669 -18.03 5.42 44.55
N PRO A 670 -17.99 5.80 45.84
CA PRO A 670 -19.21 6.04 46.63
C PRO A 670 -20.03 7.21 46.08
N GLU A 671 -19.38 8.24 45.54
CA GLU A 671 -20.00 9.47 44.99
C GLU A 671 -20.81 9.22 43.70
N ALA A 672 -20.53 8.13 42.99
CA ALA A 672 -21.19 7.77 41.74
C ALA A 672 -22.37 6.80 41.96
N LYS A 673 -22.43 6.10 43.11
CA LYS A 673 -23.51 5.13 43.40
C LYS A 673 -24.90 5.76 43.40
N GLY A 674 -25.04 6.96 43.96
CA GLY A 674 -26.31 7.70 43.94
C GLY A 674 -26.72 8.07 42.52
N LEU A 675 -25.79 8.60 41.72
CA LEU A 675 -26.03 8.98 40.33
C LEU A 675 -26.39 7.76 39.47
N LEU A 676 -25.66 6.65 39.58
CA LEU A 676 -25.95 5.42 38.85
C LEU A 676 -27.30 4.81 39.25
N SER A 677 -27.67 4.86 40.53
CA SER A 677 -28.98 4.43 40.99
C SER A 677 -30.10 5.30 40.40
N ASN A 678 -29.91 6.61 40.31
CA ASN A 678 -30.88 7.53 39.71
C ASN A 678 -31.02 7.26 38.21
N LEU A 679 -29.90 7.13 37.50
CA LEU A 679 -29.88 6.75 36.09
C LEU A 679 -30.58 5.40 35.83
N HIS A 680 -30.34 4.39 36.66
CA HIS A 680 -30.98 3.08 36.52
C HIS A 680 -32.48 3.13 36.76
N LYS A 681 -32.93 3.83 37.81
CA LYS A 681 -34.37 4.05 38.07
C LYS A 681 -35.02 4.77 36.89
N PHE A 682 -34.34 5.78 36.36
CA PHE A 682 -34.81 6.57 35.24
C PHE A 682 -34.90 5.75 33.94
N VAL A 683 -33.85 5.03 33.55
CA VAL A 683 -33.86 4.15 32.37
C VAL A 683 -34.96 3.09 32.49
N ARG A 684 -35.17 2.54 33.69
CA ARG A 684 -36.29 1.61 33.95
C ARG A 684 -37.65 2.27 33.71
N ALA A 685 -37.83 3.52 34.14
CA ALA A 685 -39.06 4.27 33.90
C ALA A 685 -39.27 4.55 32.40
N GLN A 686 -38.21 4.94 31.68
CA GLN A 686 -38.26 5.15 30.22
C GLN A 686 -38.60 3.86 29.46
N VAL A 687 -37.95 2.74 29.78
CA VAL A 687 -38.25 1.45 29.15
C VAL A 687 -39.70 1.04 29.38
N ARG A 688 -40.24 1.27 30.60
CA ARG A 688 -41.66 1.06 30.89
C ARG A 688 -42.54 1.97 30.03
N PHE A 689 -42.26 3.26 29.99
CA PHE A 689 -43.01 4.23 29.19
C PHE A 689 -43.04 3.84 27.69
N TYR A 690 -41.88 3.56 27.09
CA TYR A 690 -41.82 3.12 25.69
C TYR A 690 -42.51 1.77 25.46
N SER A 691 -42.47 0.86 26.44
CA SER A 691 -43.21 -0.41 26.33
C SER A 691 -44.73 -0.21 26.33
N GLU A 692 -45.25 0.72 27.14
CA GLU A 692 -46.68 1.08 27.11
C GLU A 692 -47.03 1.83 25.82
N LEU A 693 -46.16 2.73 25.35
CA LEU A 693 -46.36 3.47 24.09
C LEU A 693 -46.37 2.52 22.88
N ASN A 694 -45.51 1.50 22.85
CA ASN A 694 -45.52 0.47 21.81
C ASN A 694 -46.82 -0.36 21.81
N LYS A 695 -47.44 -0.60 22.98
CA LYS A 695 -48.77 -1.25 23.04
C LYS A 695 -49.86 -0.37 22.40
N ILE A 696 -49.75 0.95 22.56
CA ILE A 696 -50.67 1.93 21.98
C ILE A 696 -50.41 2.12 20.48
N GLU A 697 -49.17 1.98 20.00
CA GLU A 697 -48.85 2.10 18.57
C GLU A 697 -49.65 1.10 17.72
N GLY A 698 -49.80 -0.14 18.19
CA GLY A 698 -50.60 -1.16 17.51
C GLY A 698 -52.06 -0.77 17.36
N THR A 699 -52.68 -0.19 18.41
CA THR A 699 -54.06 0.29 18.35
C THR A 699 -54.21 1.56 17.50
N LEU A 700 -53.19 2.43 17.49
CA LEU A 700 -53.15 3.62 16.64
C LEU A 700 -53.04 3.27 15.15
N ARG A 701 -52.24 2.27 14.78
CA ARG A 701 -52.15 1.77 13.39
C ARG A 701 -53.49 1.19 12.93
N GLU A 702 -54.18 0.46 13.80
CA GLU A 702 -55.51 -0.08 13.48
C GLU A 702 -56.56 1.03 13.33
N LEU A 703 -56.53 2.05 14.20
CA LEU A 703 -57.37 3.25 14.08
C LEU A 703 -57.10 4.04 12.80
N GLN A 704 -55.84 4.19 12.39
CA GLN A 704 -55.49 4.81 11.10
C GLN A 704 -56.01 3.98 9.92
N ARG A 705 -55.97 2.64 10.00
CA ARG A 705 -56.51 1.72 8.99
C ARG A 705 -58.04 1.86 8.88
N ILE A 706 -58.74 1.96 10.00
CA ILE A 706 -60.19 2.18 10.06
C ILE A 706 -60.55 3.56 9.47
N LYS A 707 -59.75 4.60 9.72
CA LYS A 707 -59.98 5.94 9.16
C LYS A 707 -59.76 6.00 7.63
N HIS A 708 -58.90 5.14 7.08
CA HIS A 708 -58.69 5.02 5.62
C HIS A 708 -59.74 4.12 4.95
N GLN A 709 -60.37 3.22 5.69
CA GLN A 709 -61.64 2.61 5.29
C GLN A 709 -62.75 3.65 5.47
N LYS A 710 -62.82 4.64 4.59
CA LYS A 710 -64.09 5.34 4.35
C LYS A 710 -65.12 4.26 4.04
N ALA A 711 -66.08 4.08 4.94
CA ALA A 711 -67.23 3.22 4.75
C ALA A 711 -67.99 3.71 3.51
N SER A 712 -67.66 3.14 2.34
CA SER A 712 -68.53 3.16 1.19
C SER A 712 -69.63 2.13 1.42
N GLN A 713 -70.48 2.37 2.42
CA GLN A 713 -71.81 1.79 2.47
C GLN A 713 -72.75 2.85 1.90
N ALA A 714 -73.13 2.68 0.64
CA ALA A 714 -73.98 3.64 -0.09
C ALA A 714 -75.42 3.69 0.44
N TYR A 715 -75.81 2.83 1.39
CA TYR A 715 -77.04 2.94 2.17
C TYR A 715 -76.94 2.08 3.44
N SER A 716 -77.64 2.49 4.50
CA SER A 716 -77.99 1.66 5.66
C SER A 716 -79.52 1.59 5.76
N ILE A 717 -80.07 0.43 6.13
CA ILE A 717 -81.49 0.32 6.49
C ILE A 717 -81.56 0.23 8.00
N GLU A 718 -82.13 1.26 8.62
CA GLU A 718 -82.46 1.29 10.04
C GLU A 718 -83.97 1.09 10.19
N VAL A 719 -84.37 0.13 11.02
CA VAL A 719 -85.77 -0.12 11.36
C VAL A 719 -86.10 0.73 12.57
N LEU A 720 -86.88 1.79 12.37
CA LEU A 720 -87.45 2.60 13.43
C LEU A 720 -88.83 2.04 13.80
N GLU A 721 -88.97 1.57 15.04
CA GLU A 721 -90.29 1.29 15.63
C GLU A 721 -90.99 2.62 15.90
N LEU A 722 -92.07 2.90 15.16
CA LEU A 722 -92.92 4.07 15.39
C LEU A 722 -93.90 3.74 16.52
N ILE A 723 -93.71 4.35 17.70
CA ILE A 723 -94.69 4.43 18.79
C ILE A 723 -95.40 5.78 18.73
#